data_AF-E2BFR0-F1
#
_entry.id   AF-E2BFR0-F1
#
_cell.length_a   1.000
_cell.length_b   1.000
_cell.length_c   1.000
_cell.angle_alpha   90.00
_cell.angle_beta   90.00
_cell.angle_gamma   90.00
#
_symmetry.space_group_name_H-M   'P 1'
#
loop_
_entity.id
_entity.type
_entity.pdbx_description
1 polymer ?
#
loop_
_entity_poly.entity_id
_entity_poly.type
_entity_poly.pdbx_seq_one_letter_code
_entity_poly.pdbx_strand_id
1 'polypeptide(L)'
;MEIMEDGNLVDRVRILLQRDMQYYQEMQTVLREPLCIRISGGKLDFPRHASFAAIKIVTWWEADFTAAFKRPSGLSSTGNGSASSADSEDGAIKRIQPSDFILLVVDTAEQLLEHLHMLIQESLDHADLTVLTATLGAAALVRNCLWCYNQHAKGVISSQSSEKINKLYKEFHEMAEAVAERLLDLHCRLISLYILNEADSLSWHSNKPFFERERCSYVIQMWWLYMQGTKADLWNTVSPKMAQRVFAGMLNESLSIITTRFTHGRPTLARSEQFWSDAFNVLCCTGYLALAACIDSDEMIGARPSNLSTAVRDMHAKCNELLVCLLLRGTPLKELYQVFRHGLENLTILRPRRGPAPWLLICVPNLLGSIDNPADIVTLSEDKAVVLELNVMRHQPQPNWPQLMKVMSMSNHVVARMLLRSLVRQNVGVTCVDDNDASDKSKKDQLSCGGFLCSGSSCDKSLKITSALTLYSLFHVLVVTVNEPEHIIIPALKQDLNWSNYLDRQQVWNQSRPPWLNALVKPLKIMMQPIVEMLLEAAKTGASIYQAMSLAIGCFAELYVTASSPVLRAAFALNDNIPAHCRPIGGNVLLQVLCAALYSTLLDVSSRGRSEPQGTPSSSDTSCCELSPFNPYDRSTAATALAEAICSIDEDNKHTAQIDSFLLLVKESLKKENENPRNSELQNMTCVIETYTDELLFTSTGRRSLKIVYEYLIRASDWVLSNLRRDEKNRQADLINLPEVSPVVKPLTHIMFHIEDTCFDQFMANYEATNWSRVLTMPLSITLERVRSQVLLRPEFKNIGDLSHEDREVAQSIKRICSFVRSARFK
;
A
#
# COMPACT_ATOMS: atom_id res chain seq x y z
N MET A 1 30.75 -11.61 -17.85
CA MET A 1 29.65 -10.88 -18.52
C MET A 1 29.99 -9.43 -18.85
N GLU A 2 30.95 -8.78 -18.19
CA GLU A 2 31.38 -7.41 -18.54
C GLU A 2 32.09 -7.38 -19.92
N ILE A 3 31.72 -6.41 -20.74
CA ILE A 3 32.31 -6.15 -22.07
C ILE A 3 33.10 -4.85 -21.93
N MET A 4 34.37 -4.84 -22.36
CA MET A 4 35.19 -3.62 -22.40
C MET A 4 34.53 -2.55 -23.28
N GLU A 5 34.58 -1.30 -22.84
CA GLU A 5 33.69 -0.21 -23.27
C GLU A 5 33.90 0.31 -24.72
N ASP A 6 34.97 -0.13 -25.40
CA ASP A 6 35.45 0.43 -26.66
C ASP A 6 34.81 -0.19 -27.91
N GLY A 7 33.48 -0.05 -28.07
CA GLY A 7 32.76 -0.53 -29.26
C GLY A 7 31.46 0.23 -29.57
N ASN A 8 30.97 0.12 -30.82
CA ASN A 8 29.64 0.61 -31.18
C ASN A 8 28.57 -0.09 -30.33
N LEU A 9 27.55 0.62 -29.86
CA LEU A 9 26.53 0.07 -28.96
C LEU A 9 25.82 -1.14 -29.57
N VAL A 10 25.50 -1.11 -30.87
CA VAL A 10 24.89 -2.24 -31.58
C VAL A 10 25.75 -3.52 -31.47
N ASP A 11 27.07 -3.41 -31.64
CA ASP A 11 27.97 -4.55 -31.51
C ASP A 11 28.10 -5.03 -30.06
N ARG A 12 28.12 -4.11 -29.10
CA ARG A 12 28.13 -4.44 -27.66
C ARG A 12 26.89 -5.21 -27.25
N VAL A 13 25.71 -4.80 -27.72
CA VAL A 13 24.44 -5.51 -27.49
C VAL A 13 24.51 -6.92 -28.09
N ARG A 14 24.93 -7.06 -29.34
CA ARG A 14 25.05 -8.39 -29.99
C ARG A 14 25.97 -9.35 -29.21
N ILE A 15 27.14 -8.87 -28.76
CA ILE A 15 28.09 -9.69 -27.97
C ILE A 15 27.48 -10.06 -26.60
N LEU A 16 26.77 -9.13 -25.96
CA LEU A 16 26.12 -9.38 -24.67
C LEU A 16 25.07 -10.47 -24.78
N LEU A 17 24.18 -10.39 -25.77
CA LEU A 17 23.12 -11.38 -26.00
C LEU A 17 23.70 -12.75 -26.34
N GLN A 18 24.77 -12.81 -27.15
CA GLN A 18 25.47 -14.06 -27.44
C GLN A 18 26.05 -14.72 -26.18
N ARG A 19 26.66 -13.93 -25.29
CA ARG A 19 27.20 -14.42 -24.01
C ARG A 19 26.10 -14.84 -23.04
N ASP A 20 24.99 -14.11 -23.00
CA ASP A 20 23.82 -14.45 -22.18
C ASP A 20 23.22 -15.79 -22.62
N MET A 21 23.12 -16.03 -23.94
CA MET A 21 22.66 -17.30 -24.49
C MET A 21 23.64 -18.45 -24.21
N GLN A 22 24.95 -18.23 -24.33
CA GLN A 22 25.96 -19.23 -23.97
C GLN A 22 25.87 -19.60 -22.48
N TYR A 23 25.71 -18.60 -21.61
CA TYR A 23 25.53 -18.83 -20.19
C TYR A 23 24.26 -19.64 -19.90
N TYR A 24 23.14 -19.33 -20.57
CA TYR A 24 21.93 -20.13 -20.46
C TYR A 24 22.14 -21.59 -20.92
N GLN A 25 22.82 -21.80 -22.05
CA GLN A 25 23.11 -23.16 -22.54
C GLN A 25 23.95 -23.98 -21.56
N GLU A 26 24.94 -23.36 -20.89
CA GLU A 26 25.83 -24.01 -19.93
C GLU A 26 25.17 -24.24 -18.55
N MET A 27 24.45 -23.23 -18.05
CA MET A 27 23.99 -23.18 -16.66
C MET A 27 22.48 -23.38 -16.50
N GLN A 28 21.72 -23.46 -17.60
CA GLN A 28 20.26 -23.59 -17.65
C GLN A 28 19.55 -22.54 -16.79
N THR A 29 20.12 -21.34 -16.71
CA THR A 29 19.59 -20.22 -15.94
C THR A 29 19.98 -18.90 -16.59
N VAL A 30 19.17 -17.86 -16.36
CA VAL A 30 19.48 -16.49 -16.79
C VAL A 30 19.81 -15.65 -15.57
N LEU A 31 20.89 -14.88 -15.65
CA LEU A 31 21.30 -13.95 -14.61
C LEU A 31 20.25 -12.85 -14.43
N ARG A 32 19.91 -12.56 -13.18
CA ARG A 32 18.93 -11.53 -12.81
C ARG A 32 19.57 -10.49 -11.93
N GLU A 33 19.17 -9.25 -12.14
CA GLU A 33 19.54 -8.14 -11.27
C GLU A 33 18.27 -7.49 -10.70
N PRO A 34 18.30 -7.06 -9.43
CA PRO A 34 17.18 -6.38 -8.80
C PRO A 34 17.07 -4.92 -9.27
N LEU A 35 15.84 -4.46 -9.47
CA LEU A 35 15.53 -3.05 -9.60
C LEU A 35 15.38 -2.41 -8.22
N CYS A 36 15.55 -1.09 -8.17
CA CYS A 36 15.27 -0.32 -6.97
C CYS A 36 13.82 -0.53 -6.51
N ILE A 37 13.64 -0.96 -5.25
CA ILE A 37 12.32 -1.22 -4.64
C ILE A 37 11.37 -0.02 -4.76
N ARG A 38 11.89 1.21 -4.79
CA ARG A 38 11.08 2.42 -4.94
C ARG A 38 10.52 2.63 -6.35
N ILE A 39 11.11 2.01 -7.35
CA ILE A 39 10.71 2.14 -8.75
C ILE A 39 9.77 1.01 -9.13
N SER A 40 9.98 -0.19 -8.58
CA SER A 40 9.13 -1.34 -8.80
C SER A 40 7.65 -1.01 -8.59
N GLY A 41 6.84 -1.38 -9.57
CA GLY A 41 5.41 -1.11 -9.64
C GLY A 41 5.04 0.29 -10.11
N GLY A 42 4.13 0.95 -9.39
CA GLY A 42 3.57 2.26 -9.79
C GLY A 42 2.67 2.21 -11.04
N LYS A 43 2.54 3.34 -11.73
CA LYS A 43 1.64 3.47 -12.90
C LYS A 43 2.10 2.65 -14.11
N LEU A 44 3.42 2.60 -14.34
CA LEU A 44 4.03 1.81 -15.41
C LEU A 44 4.27 0.33 -15.03
N ASP A 45 4.04 -0.02 -13.77
CA ASP A 45 4.22 -1.38 -13.24
C ASP A 45 5.62 -1.95 -13.51
N PHE A 46 6.67 -1.29 -13.01
CA PHE A 46 8.05 -1.79 -13.16
C PHE A 46 8.24 -3.13 -12.43
N PRO A 47 9.09 -4.03 -12.96
CA PRO A 47 9.38 -5.30 -12.32
C PRO A 47 10.27 -5.13 -11.07
N ARG A 48 10.37 -6.18 -10.26
CA ARG A 48 11.36 -6.26 -9.16
C ARG A 48 12.71 -6.79 -9.61
N HIS A 49 12.70 -7.72 -10.55
CA HIS A 49 13.90 -8.25 -11.19
C HIS A 49 13.74 -8.22 -12.71
N ALA A 50 14.85 -8.05 -13.41
CA ALA A 50 14.91 -8.24 -14.86
C ALA A 50 16.18 -9.01 -15.22
N SER A 51 16.25 -9.51 -16.45
CA SER A 51 17.48 -10.14 -16.93
C SER A 51 18.64 -9.16 -16.90
N PHE A 52 19.83 -9.67 -16.57
CA PHE A 52 21.08 -8.91 -16.57
C PHE A 52 21.29 -8.20 -17.91
N ALA A 53 21.05 -8.91 -19.02
CA ALA A 53 21.20 -8.36 -20.35
C ALA A 53 20.32 -7.12 -20.58
N ALA A 54 19.03 -7.18 -20.22
CA ALA A 54 18.12 -6.06 -20.37
C ALA A 54 18.53 -4.85 -19.51
N ILE A 55 18.96 -5.08 -18.26
CA ILE A 55 19.41 -4.00 -17.37
C ILE A 55 20.66 -3.29 -17.94
N LYS A 56 21.64 -4.03 -18.45
CA LYS A 56 22.83 -3.43 -19.07
C LYS A 56 22.50 -2.66 -20.35
N ILE A 57 21.63 -3.20 -21.20
CA ILE A 57 21.18 -2.51 -22.42
C ILE A 57 20.50 -1.18 -22.07
N VAL A 58 19.56 -1.19 -21.11
CA VAL A 58 18.88 0.03 -20.66
C VAL A 58 19.87 1.01 -20.00
N THR A 59 20.87 0.52 -19.27
CA THR A 59 21.94 1.37 -18.71
C THR A 59 22.68 2.13 -19.80
N TRP A 60 23.01 1.45 -20.91
CA TRP A 60 23.65 2.09 -22.06
C TRP A 60 22.70 3.06 -22.77
N TRP A 61 21.42 2.71 -22.93
CA TRP A 61 20.42 3.63 -23.48
C TRP A 61 20.26 4.90 -22.65
N GLU A 62 20.29 4.82 -21.33
CA GLU A 62 20.20 5.98 -20.44
C GLU A 62 21.39 6.95 -20.58
N ALA A 63 22.60 6.39 -20.73
CA ALA A 63 23.80 7.18 -20.98
C ALA A 63 23.72 7.91 -22.32
N ASP A 64 23.33 7.20 -23.39
CA ASP A 64 23.20 7.77 -24.73
C ASP A 64 22.01 8.75 -24.83
N PHE A 65 20.91 8.51 -24.10
CA PHE A 65 19.78 9.44 -24.02
C PHE A 65 20.20 10.78 -23.43
N THR A 66 20.95 10.74 -22.32
CA THR A 66 21.44 11.95 -21.64
C THR A 66 22.38 12.73 -22.55
N ALA A 67 23.23 12.04 -23.30
CA ALA A 67 24.11 12.65 -24.29
C ALA A 67 23.33 13.29 -25.47
N ALA A 68 22.31 12.62 -26.00
CA ALA A 68 21.55 13.08 -27.16
C ALA A 68 20.55 14.22 -26.83
N PHE A 69 19.81 14.10 -25.73
CA PHE A 69 18.75 15.05 -25.36
C PHE A 69 19.19 16.13 -24.35
N LYS A 70 20.40 16.01 -23.78
CA LYS A 70 20.96 16.94 -22.76
C LYS A 70 20.06 17.18 -21.56
N ARG A 71 19.20 16.21 -21.23
CA ARG A 71 18.27 16.24 -20.09
C ARG A 71 18.05 14.82 -19.59
N PRO A 72 17.68 14.65 -18.30
CA PRO A 72 17.35 13.32 -17.79
C PRO A 72 16.08 12.77 -18.44
N SER A 73 16.05 11.45 -18.64
CA SER A 73 14.88 10.70 -19.15
C SER A 73 13.74 10.58 -18.13
N GLY A 74 14.00 10.95 -16.87
CA GLY A 74 13.11 10.69 -15.74
C GLY A 74 13.25 9.29 -15.11
N LEU A 75 14.04 8.39 -15.71
CA LEU A 75 14.33 7.05 -15.17
C LEU A 75 15.54 7.07 -14.22
N SER A 76 16.57 7.85 -14.55
CA SER A 76 17.75 8.06 -13.72
C SER A 76 17.72 9.46 -13.06
N SER A 77 18.03 9.54 -11.76
CA SER A 77 18.01 10.80 -11.00
C SER A 77 19.34 11.56 -11.04
N THR A 78 20.22 11.25 -12.00
CA THR A 78 21.50 11.94 -12.18
C THR A 78 21.24 13.32 -12.77
N GLY A 79 20.84 14.26 -11.90
CA GLY A 79 20.62 15.65 -12.27
C GLY A 79 20.70 16.56 -11.05
N ASN A 80 21.66 17.50 -11.10
CA ASN A 80 21.78 18.75 -10.32
C ASN A 80 22.95 18.86 -9.31
N GLY A 81 24.05 18.12 -9.50
CA GLY A 81 25.20 18.16 -8.58
C GLY A 81 26.59 18.38 -9.19
N SER A 82 26.73 18.86 -10.43
CA SER A 82 28.05 19.28 -10.98
C SER A 82 27.91 19.92 -12.37
N ALA A 83 27.08 20.96 -12.50
CA ALA A 83 27.10 21.84 -13.66
C ALA A 83 27.76 23.19 -13.31
N SER A 84 28.75 23.16 -12.42
CA SER A 84 29.64 24.29 -12.16
C SER A 84 31.08 23.80 -12.25
N SER A 85 31.79 24.31 -13.25
CA SER A 85 33.23 24.27 -13.47
C SER A 85 33.89 22.88 -13.54
N ALA A 86 33.94 22.32 -14.74
CA ALA A 86 35.11 21.58 -15.21
C ALA A 86 35.17 21.71 -16.73
N ASP A 87 35.83 22.77 -17.20
CA ASP A 87 36.59 22.68 -18.45
C ASP A 87 37.68 21.62 -18.21
N SER A 88 37.33 20.37 -18.46
CA SER A 88 38.30 19.30 -18.67
C SER A 88 38.03 18.72 -20.04
N GLU A 89 38.76 19.24 -21.03
CA GLU A 89 39.09 18.52 -22.24
C GLU A 89 39.73 17.18 -21.86
N ASP A 90 38.96 16.09 -21.83
CA ASP A 90 39.35 14.80 -22.43
C ASP A 90 38.22 13.76 -22.25
N GLY A 91 37.81 13.14 -23.35
CA GLY A 91 36.70 12.20 -23.40
C GLY A 91 35.74 12.57 -24.53
N ALA A 92 35.92 11.93 -25.69
CA ALA A 92 35.11 12.16 -26.88
C ALA A 92 33.63 11.83 -26.65
N ILE A 93 32.85 12.79 -26.14
CA ILE A 93 31.39 12.70 -26.09
C ILE A 93 30.89 12.74 -27.54
N LYS A 94 30.61 11.56 -28.12
CA LYS A 94 29.95 11.45 -29.42
C LYS A 94 28.66 12.29 -29.37
N ARG A 95 28.58 13.34 -30.19
CA ARG A 95 27.35 14.14 -30.36
C ARG A 95 26.33 13.30 -31.15
N ILE A 96 25.56 12.46 -30.47
CA ILE A 96 24.47 11.68 -31.06
C ILE A 96 23.26 12.62 -31.25
N GLN A 97 22.67 12.64 -32.45
CA GLN A 97 21.43 13.39 -32.67
C GLN A 97 20.23 12.61 -32.09
N PRO A 98 19.17 13.28 -31.61
CA PRO A 98 17.97 12.62 -31.10
C PRO A 98 17.36 11.58 -32.05
N SER A 99 17.39 11.83 -33.37
CA SER A 99 16.91 10.88 -34.38
C SER A 99 17.74 9.60 -34.45
N ASP A 100 19.07 9.75 -34.37
CA ASP A 100 20.03 8.66 -34.50
C ASP A 100 20.01 7.79 -33.25
N PHE A 101 19.82 8.40 -32.08
CA PHE A 101 19.56 7.69 -30.82
C PHE A 101 18.32 6.81 -30.93
N ILE A 102 17.20 7.32 -31.45
CA ILE A 102 15.97 6.54 -31.56
C ILE A 102 16.15 5.36 -32.51
N LEU A 103 16.83 5.54 -33.63
CA LEU A 103 17.14 4.43 -34.54
C LEU A 103 18.03 3.38 -33.87
N LEU A 104 19.04 3.81 -33.12
CA LEU A 104 19.90 2.91 -32.36
C LEU A 104 19.14 2.12 -31.29
N VAL A 105 18.21 2.76 -30.58
CA VAL A 105 17.34 2.08 -29.60
C VAL A 105 16.42 1.09 -30.30
N VAL A 106 15.87 1.45 -31.46
CA VAL A 106 15.03 0.56 -32.27
C VAL A 106 15.82 -0.70 -32.67
N ASP A 107 17.00 -0.54 -33.27
CA ASP A 107 17.82 -1.65 -33.77
C ASP A 107 18.31 -2.58 -32.64
N THR A 108 18.64 -2.02 -31.47
CA THR A 108 19.09 -2.81 -30.31
C THR A 108 17.94 -3.45 -29.54
N ALA A 109 16.76 -2.83 -29.53
CA ALA A 109 15.55 -3.39 -28.94
C ALA A 109 15.01 -4.56 -29.77
N GLU A 110 15.09 -4.50 -31.11
CA GLU A 110 14.72 -5.61 -32.00
C GLU A 110 15.59 -6.86 -31.72
N GLN A 111 16.91 -6.69 -31.59
CA GLN A 111 17.82 -7.80 -31.24
C GLN A 111 17.49 -8.40 -29.86
N LEU A 112 17.18 -7.56 -28.87
CA LEU A 112 16.79 -8.04 -27.55
C LEU A 112 15.44 -8.77 -27.61
N LEU A 113 14.49 -8.30 -28.43
CA LEU A 113 13.19 -8.95 -28.61
C LEU A 113 13.35 -10.35 -29.19
N GLU A 114 14.20 -10.53 -30.21
CA GLU A 114 14.52 -11.85 -30.79
C GLU A 114 15.17 -12.78 -29.77
N HIS A 115 16.14 -12.27 -29.00
CA HIS A 115 16.79 -13.03 -27.92
C HIS A 115 15.80 -13.49 -26.85
N LEU A 116 14.91 -12.60 -26.42
CA LEU A 116 13.88 -12.95 -25.44
C LEU A 116 12.90 -13.99 -25.99
N HIS A 117 12.50 -13.91 -27.26
CA HIS A 117 11.67 -14.95 -27.88
C HIS A 117 12.34 -16.33 -27.83
N MET A 118 13.63 -16.42 -28.15
CA MET A 118 14.39 -17.68 -28.06
C MET A 118 14.42 -18.21 -26.63
N LEU A 119 14.74 -17.37 -25.65
CA LEU A 119 14.74 -17.78 -24.24
C LEU A 119 13.36 -18.23 -23.75
N ILE A 120 12.29 -17.53 -24.17
CA ILE A 120 10.91 -17.90 -23.84
C ILE A 120 10.61 -19.30 -24.40
N GLN A 121 10.94 -19.55 -25.67
CA GLN A 121 10.69 -20.85 -26.29
C GLN A 121 11.42 -21.99 -25.57
N GLU A 122 12.72 -21.84 -25.34
CA GLU A 122 13.54 -22.83 -24.63
C GLU A 122 13.03 -23.06 -23.20
N SER A 123 12.67 -21.99 -22.49
CA SER A 123 12.14 -22.08 -21.12
C SER A 123 10.78 -22.80 -21.05
N LEU A 124 9.96 -22.74 -22.10
CA LEU A 124 8.70 -23.47 -22.17
C LEU A 124 8.92 -24.95 -22.45
N ASP A 125 9.90 -25.29 -23.29
CA ASP A 125 10.27 -26.68 -23.59
C ASP A 125 10.85 -27.38 -22.35
N HIS A 126 11.57 -26.65 -21.50
CA HIS A 126 12.15 -27.15 -20.25
C HIS A 126 11.34 -26.86 -18.98
N ALA A 127 10.19 -26.18 -19.09
CA ALA A 127 9.36 -25.73 -17.98
C ALA A 127 10.11 -24.92 -16.90
N ASP A 128 11.06 -24.07 -17.30
CA ASP A 128 11.84 -23.23 -16.39
C ASP A 128 11.10 -21.93 -16.03
N LEU A 129 10.36 -21.99 -14.92
CA LEU A 129 9.66 -20.85 -14.33
C LEU A 129 10.59 -19.67 -14.02
N THR A 130 11.83 -19.97 -13.67
CA THR A 130 12.76 -18.96 -13.23
C THR A 130 13.22 -18.12 -14.44
N VAL A 131 13.52 -18.76 -15.58
CA VAL A 131 13.84 -18.05 -16.82
C VAL A 131 12.62 -17.29 -17.36
N LEU A 132 11.43 -17.88 -17.31
CA LEU A 132 10.18 -17.19 -17.70
C LEU A 132 9.92 -15.92 -16.89
N THR A 133 10.13 -15.94 -15.58
CA THR A 133 9.95 -14.75 -14.73
C THR A 133 11.03 -13.69 -15.02
N ALA A 134 12.26 -14.10 -15.37
CA ALA A 134 13.33 -13.19 -15.77
C ALA A 134 13.04 -12.48 -17.09
N THR A 135 12.58 -13.22 -18.11
CA THR A 135 12.24 -12.70 -19.44
C THR A 135 11.00 -11.80 -19.38
N LEU A 136 10.01 -12.15 -18.55
CA LEU A 136 8.87 -11.29 -18.26
C LEU A 136 9.30 -9.96 -17.62
N GLY A 137 10.20 -10.01 -16.63
CA GLY A 137 10.79 -8.83 -16.03
C GLY A 137 11.56 -7.97 -17.05
N ALA A 138 12.35 -8.59 -17.92
CA ALA A 138 13.06 -7.91 -19.01
C ALA A 138 12.10 -7.20 -19.97
N ALA A 139 11.05 -7.89 -20.44
CA ALA A 139 10.06 -7.32 -21.34
C ALA A 139 9.31 -6.14 -20.69
N ALA A 140 8.92 -6.26 -19.41
CA ALA A 140 8.26 -5.19 -18.67
C ALA A 140 9.17 -3.95 -18.48
N LEU A 141 10.45 -4.17 -18.16
CA LEU A 141 11.43 -3.08 -18.03
C LEU A 141 11.60 -2.33 -19.35
N VAL A 142 11.88 -3.05 -20.43
CA VAL A 142 12.13 -2.46 -21.77
C VAL A 142 10.89 -1.72 -22.26
N ARG A 143 9.70 -2.32 -22.15
CA ARG A 143 8.41 -1.68 -22.45
C ARG A 143 8.30 -0.32 -21.75
N ASN A 144 8.57 -0.28 -20.45
CA ASN A 144 8.43 0.94 -19.67
C ASN A 144 9.47 2.01 -20.07
N CYS A 145 10.72 1.61 -20.36
CA CYS A 145 11.76 2.51 -20.85
C CYS A 145 11.42 3.11 -22.21
N LEU A 146 10.98 2.28 -23.16
CA LEU A 146 10.54 2.73 -24.49
C LEU A 146 9.38 3.71 -24.41
N TRP A 147 8.44 3.50 -23.47
CA TRP A 147 7.36 4.46 -23.22
C TRP A 147 7.91 5.81 -22.78
N CYS A 148 8.83 5.85 -21.81
CA CYS A 148 9.46 7.09 -21.35
C CYS A 148 10.18 7.82 -22.48
N TYR A 149 11.00 7.11 -23.26
CA TYR A 149 11.70 7.71 -24.40
C TYR A 149 10.74 8.27 -25.44
N ASN A 150 9.66 7.54 -25.76
CA ASN A 150 8.65 8.04 -26.70
C ASN A 150 7.94 9.30 -26.15
N GLN A 151 7.59 9.36 -24.87
CA GLN A 151 6.99 10.57 -24.28
C GLN A 151 7.92 11.77 -24.35
N HIS A 152 9.20 11.59 -24.04
CA HIS A 152 10.16 12.69 -24.07
C HIS A 152 10.55 13.08 -25.50
N ALA A 153 10.59 12.15 -26.46
CA ALA A 153 10.93 12.45 -27.84
C ALA A 153 9.80 13.15 -28.63
N LYS A 154 8.56 13.16 -28.11
CA LYS A 154 7.42 13.84 -28.74
C LYS A 154 7.75 15.30 -29.09
N GLY A 155 7.59 15.64 -30.38
CA GLY A 155 7.83 16.98 -30.91
C GLY A 155 9.29 17.30 -31.27
N VAL A 156 10.26 16.46 -30.91
CA VAL A 156 11.69 16.64 -31.23
C VAL A 156 12.13 15.77 -32.42
N ILE A 157 11.49 14.61 -32.60
CA ILE A 157 11.79 13.65 -33.66
C ILE A 157 10.74 13.66 -34.78
N SER A 158 11.08 13.11 -35.94
CA SER A 158 10.14 12.92 -37.05
C SER A 158 9.00 11.96 -36.67
N SER A 159 7.84 12.11 -37.33
CA SER A 159 6.69 11.23 -37.14
C SER A 159 7.04 9.76 -37.41
N GLN A 160 7.83 9.50 -38.46
CA GLN A 160 8.28 8.16 -38.84
C GLN A 160 9.11 7.49 -37.73
N SER A 161 10.02 8.21 -37.07
CA SER A 161 10.80 7.65 -35.96
C SER A 161 9.96 7.42 -34.70
N SER A 162 8.97 8.28 -34.44
CA SER A 162 8.03 8.10 -33.32
C SER A 162 7.11 6.88 -33.53
N GLU A 163 6.69 6.62 -34.77
CA GLU A 163 5.92 5.43 -35.12
C GLU A 163 6.73 4.14 -34.90
N LYS A 164 8.01 4.11 -35.28
CA LYS A 164 8.89 2.95 -35.06
C LYS A 164 9.05 2.58 -33.58
N ILE A 165 9.37 3.56 -32.72
CA ILE A 165 9.52 3.28 -31.28
C ILE A 165 8.18 2.88 -30.63
N ASN A 166 7.06 3.46 -31.08
CA ASN A 166 5.73 3.08 -30.60
C ASN A 166 5.34 1.66 -31.03
N LYS A 167 5.76 1.22 -32.23
CA LYS A 167 5.59 -0.17 -32.68
C LYS A 167 6.34 -1.13 -31.75
N LEU A 168 7.61 -0.87 -31.46
CA LEU A 168 8.38 -1.69 -30.52
C LEU A 168 7.81 -1.70 -29.11
N TYR A 169 7.35 -0.55 -28.61
CA TYR A 169 6.65 -0.47 -27.33
C TYR A 169 5.46 -1.44 -27.28
N LYS A 170 4.67 -1.51 -28.37
CA LYS A 170 3.53 -2.45 -28.46
C LYS A 170 4.00 -3.90 -28.54
N GLU A 171 5.04 -4.20 -29.31
CA GLU A 171 5.59 -5.56 -29.43
C GLU A 171 6.11 -6.08 -28.06
N PHE A 172 6.83 -5.26 -27.30
CA PHE A 172 7.25 -5.61 -25.93
C PHE A 172 6.06 -5.70 -24.95
N HIS A 173 5.01 -4.90 -25.14
CA HIS A 173 3.79 -5.02 -24.34
C HIS A 173 3.06 -6.34 -24.61
N GLU A 174 2.88 -6.71 -25.88
CA GLU A 174 2.28 -7.97 -26.32
C GLU A 174 3.11 -9.17 -25.84
N MET A 175 4.44 -9.11 -25.93
CA MET A 175 5.33 -10.12 -25.37
C MET A 175 5.14 -10.29 -23.86
N ALA A 176 5.12 -9.18 -23.10
CA ALA A 176 4.93 -9.26 -21.65
C ALA A 176 3.58 -9.90 -21.26
N GLU A 177 2.50 -9.56 -21.96
CA GLU A 177 1.19 -10.19 -21.73
C GLU A 177 1.19 -11.67 -22.12
N ALA A 178 1.76 -12.02 -23.27
CA ALA A 178 1.84 -13.40 -23.74
C ALA A 178 2.66 -14.29 -22.79
N VAL A 179 3.81 -13.81 -22.31
CA VAL A 179 4.65 -14.54 -21.34
C VAL A 179 3.93 -14.70 -20.01
N ALA A 180 3.20 -13.68 -19.54
CA ALA A 180 2.41 -13.79 -18.31
C ALA A 180 1.28 -14.82 -18.44
N GLU A 181 0.61 -14.93 -19.59
CA GLU A 181 -0.38 -15.99 -19.86
C GLU A 181 0.27 -17.38 -19.89
N ARG A 182 1.47 -17.51 -20.48
CA ARG A 182 2.22 -18.78 -20.47
C ARG A 182 2.66 -19.18 -19.07
N LEU A 183 3.11 -18.22 -18.26
CA LEU A 183 3.47 -18.43 -16.86
C LEU A 183 2.26 -18.93 -16.05
N LEU A 184 1.10 -18.30 -16.25
CA LEU A 184 -0.16 -18.74 -15.66
C LEU A 184 -0.51 -20.18 -16.07
N ASP A 185 -0.51 -20.49 -17.37
CA ASP A 185 -0.81 -21.84 -17.88
C ASP A 185 0.14 -22.89 -17.30
N LEU A 186 1.44 -22.60 -17.22
CA LEU A 186 2.42 -23.52 -16.64
C LEU A 186 2.13 -23.80 -15.16
N HIS A 187 1.88 -22.77 -14.35
CA HIS A 187 1.48 -22.96 -12.95
C HIS A 187 0.17 -23.74 -12.81
N CYS A 188 -0.83 -23.45 -13.66
CA CYS A 188 -2.10 -24.19 -13.67
C CYS A 188 -1.90 -25.68 -14.02
N ARG A 189 -1.01 -26.00 -14.97
CA ARG A 189 -0.63 -27.38 -15.29
C ARG A 189 0.08 -28.05 -14.13
N LEU A 190 1.02 -27.36 -13.47
CA LEU A 190 1.71 -27.91 -12.30
C LEU A 190 0.73 -28.26 -11.18
N ILE A 191 -0.21 -27.35 -10.89
CA ILE A 191 -1.28 -27.58 -9.92
C ILE A 191 -2.15 -28.77 -10.34
N SER A 192 -2.63 -28.77 -11.58
CA SER A 192 -3.56 -29.79 -12.07
C SER A 192 -2.95 -31.18 -12.17
N LEU A 193 -1.66 -31.29 -12.53
CA LEU A 193 -1.01 -32.57 -12.83
C LEU A 193 -0.30 -33.17 -11.63
N TYR A 194 0.34 -32.35 -10.78
CA TYR A 194 1.21 -32.83 -9.71
C TYR A 194 0.65 -32.58 -8.31
N ILE A 195 -0.03 -31.45 -8.10
CA ILE A 195 -0.46 -31.06 -6.75
C ILE A 195 -1.82 -31.63 -6.41
N LEU A 196 -2.76 -31.49 -7.35
CA LEU A 196 -4.14 -31.94 -7.17
C LEU A 196 -4.35 -33.42 -7.53
N ASN A 197 -3.31 -34.23 -7.70
CA ASN A 197 -3.44 -35.64 -8.11
C ASN A 197 -2.76 -36.60 -7.14
N GLU A 198 -3.34 -36.77 -5.95
CA GLU A 198 -2.92 -37.79 -4.98
C GLU A 198 -4.03 -38.84 -4.83
N ALA A 199 -3.69 -40.11 -5.02
CA ALA A 199 -4.67 -41.18 -5.21
C ALA A 199 -5.46 -41.50 -3.92
N ASP A 200 -4.83 -41.51 -2.76
CA ASP A 200 -5.44 -41.93 -1.51
C ASP A 200 -6.42 -40.88 -0.96
N SER A 201 -6.09 -39.59 -1.08
CA SER A 201 -6.96 -38.46 -0.74
C SER A 201 -8.20 -38.40 -1.63
N LEU A 202 -8.07 -38.82 -2.89
CA LEU A 202 -9.15 -38.78 -3.88
C LEU A 202 -9.97 -40.09 -3.96
N SER A 203 -9.63 -41.10 -3.15
CA SER A 203 -10.28 -42.41 -3.10
C SER A 203 -11.64 -42.41 -2.37
N TRP A 204 -12.54 -41.50 -2.73
CA TRP A 204 -13.83 -41.27 -2.03
C TRP A 204 -14.80 -42.46 -2.01
N HIS A 205 -14.56 -43.46 -2.85
CA HIS A 205 -15.34 -44.70 -2.93
C HIS A 205 -14.83 -45.79 -1.97
N SER A 206 -13.74 -45.53 -1.24
CA SER A 206 -13.19 -46.47 -0.27
C SER A 206 -14.15 -46.68 0.91
N ASN A 207 -14.24 -47.93 1.38
CA ASN A 207 -15.03 -48.28 2.57
C ASN A 207 -14.24 -48.10 3.89
N LYS A 208 -12.94 -47.77 3.81
CA LYS A 208 -12.12 -47.47 4.98
C LYS A 208 -12.12 -45.96 5.24
N PRO A 209 -12.19 -45.52 6.51
CA PRO A 209 -11.99 -44.11 6.83
C PRO A 209 -10.58 -43.68 6.42
N PHE A 210 -10.42 -42.40 6.09
CA PHE A 210 -9.10 -41.83 5.83
C PHE A 210 -8.42 -41.51 7.15
N PHE A 211 -7.19 -42.04 7.35
CA PHE A 211 -6.38 -41.81 8.55
C PHE A 211 -7.21 -41.82 9.85
N GLU A 212 -8.04 -42.85 10.02
CA GLU A 212 -8.85 -43.04 11.24
C GLU A 212 -9.75 -41.85 11.62
N ARG A 213 -10.10 -40.98 10.65
CA ARG A 213 -10.88 -39.74 10.81
C ARG A 213 -10.14 -38.64 11.58
N GLU A 214 -8.82 -38.71 11.66
CA GLU A 214 -8.03 -37.70 12.37
C GLU A 214 -7.58 -36.54 11.48
N ARG A 215 -7.62 -36.71 10.16
CA ARG A 215 -6.97 -35.78 9.22
C ARG A 215 -7.76 -35.48 7.96
N CYS A 216 -7.57 -34.27 7.45
CA CYS A 216 -7.97 -33.88 6.10
C CYS A 216 -6.98 -34.35 5.02
N SER A 217 -7.35 -34.19 3.75
CA SER A 217 -6.51 -34.61 2.60
C SER A 217 -5.21 -33.82 2.48
N TYR A 218 -4.11 -34.53 2.17
CA TYR A 218 -2.82 -33.91 1.86
C TYR A 218 -2.89 -33.01 0.63
N VAL A 219 -3.76 -33.33 -0.33
CA VAL A 219 -3.94 -32.55 -1.57
C VAL A 219 -4.27 -31.09 -1.30
N ILE A 220 -5.14 -30.81 -0.32
CA ILE A 220 -5.56 -29.45 -0.01
C ILE A 220 -4.45 -28.70 0.73
N GLN A 221 -3.73 -29.37 1.62
CA GLN A 221 -2.56 -28.81 2.32
C GLN A 221 -1.44 -28.46 1.34
N MET A 222 -1.14 -29.35 0.39
CA MET A 222 -0.14 -29.14 -0.65
C MET A 222 -0.53 -28.01 -1.61
N TRP A 223 -1.81 -27.92 -1.99
CA TRP A 223 -2.31 -26.80 -2.78
C TRP A 223 -2.16 -25.47 -2.06
N TRP A 224 -2.56 -25.38 -0.79
CA TRP A 224 -2.36 -24.18 0.03
C TRP A 224 -0.89 -23.77 0.11
N LEU A 225 -0.01 -24.72 0.43
CA LEU A 225 1.43 -24.49 0.55
C LEU A 225 2.02 -23.96 -0.77
N TYR A 226 1.65 -24.58 -1.89
CA TYR A 226 2.10 -24.16 -3.21
C TYR A 226 1.62 -22.75 -3.56
N MET A 227 0.34 -22.45 -3.34
CA MET A 227 -0.22 -21.12 -3.59
C MET A 227 0.50 -20.05 -2.76
N GLN A 228 0.81 -20.32 -1.49
CA GLN A 228 1.55 -19.39 -0.63
C GLN A 228 3.01 -19.20 -1.07
N GLY A 229 3.69 -20.28 -1.45
CA GLY A 229 5.06 -20.23 -1.99
C GLY A 229 5.12 -19.43 -3.29
N THR A 230 4.28 -19.76 -4.26
CA THR A 230 4.23 -19.05 -5.55
C THR A 230 3.84 -17.58 -5.39
N LYS A 231 2.94 -17.25 -4.46
CA LYS A 231 2.63 -15.85 -4.14
C LYS A 231 3.89 -15.07 -3.72
N ALA A 232 4.70 -15.64 -2.82
CA ALA A 232 5.94 -15.02 -2.37
C ALA A 232 6.95 -14.87 -3.53
N ASP A 233 7.07 -15.90 -4.38
CA ASP A 233 7.97 -15.87 -5.54
C ASP A 233 7.54 -14.81 -6.57
N LEU A 234 6.26 -14.76 -6.92
CA LEU A 234 5.72 -13.76 -7.84
C LEU A 234 5.90 -12.34 -7.29
N TRP A 235 5.64 -12.11 -6.00
CA TRP A 235 5.77 -10.79 -5.38
C TRP A 235 7.22 -10.30 -5.41
N ASN A 236 8.19 -11.21 -5.38
CA ASN A 236 9.60 -10.89 -5.36
C ASN A 236 10.23 -10.80 -6.76
N THR A 237 9.63 -11.42 -7.79
CA THR A 237 10.26 -11.55 -9.11
C THR A 237 9.65 -10.63 -10.17
N VAL A 238 8.34 -10.68 -10.38
CA VAL A 238 7.65 -9.99 -11.48
C VAL A 238 7.13 -8.62 -11.07
N SER A 239 6.48 -7.89 -11.99
CA SER A 239 5.87 -6.59 -11.67
C SER A 239 4.62 -6.76 -10.79
N PRO A 240 4.37 -5.88 -9.81
CA PRO A 240 3.29 -6.04 -8.83
C PRO A 240 1.90 -6.33 -9.41
N LYS A 241 1.42 -5.56 -10.40
CA LYS A 241 0.08 -5.79 -10.96
C LYS A 241 0.02 -7.10 -11.75
N MET A 242 1.09 -7.42 -12.47
CA MET A 242 1.19 -8.70 -13.18
C MET A 242 1.21 -9.88 -12.21
N ALA A 243 1.96 -9.77 -11.11
CA ALA A 243 2.02 -10.78 -10.05
C ALA A 243 0.62 -11.10 -9.54
N GLN A 244 -0.13 -10.06 -9.17
CA GLN A 244 -1.49 -10.18 -8.65
C GLN A 244 -2.45 -10.79 -9.68
N ARG A 245 -2.34 -10.39 -10.95
CA ARG A 245 -3.14 -10.94 -12.04
C ARG A 245 -2.88 -12.43 -12.25
N VAL A 246 -1.62 -12.85 -12.35
CA VAL A 246 -1.24 -14.25 -12.54
C VAL A 246 -1.70 -15.08 -11.34
N PHE A 247 -1.46 -14.60 -10.12
CA PHE A 247 -1.89 -15.27 -8.90
C PHE A 247 -3.42 -15.44 -8.82
N ALA A 248 -4.19 -14.39 -9.14
CA ALA A 248 -5.65 -14.45 -9.20
C ALA A 248 -6.14 -15.47 -10.25
N GLY A 249 -5.48 -15.52 -11.41
CA GLY A 249 -5.74 -16.53 -12.44
C GLY A 249 -5.48 -17.95 -11.95
N MET A 250 -4.35 -18.20 -11.28
CA MET A 250 -4.00 -19.51 -10.72
C MET A 250 -5.05 -19.99 -9.71
N LEU A 251 -5.49 -19.08 -8.82
CA LEU A 251 -6.53 -19.37 -7.85
C LEU A 251 -7.85 -19.69 -8.55
N ASN A 252 -8.23 -18.91 -9.56
CA ASN A 252 -9.45 -19.12 -10.33
C ASN A 252 -9.48 -20.49 -11.04
N GLU A 253 -8.41 -20.87 -11.74
CA GLU A 253 -8.33 -22.11 -12.50
C GLU A 253 -8.21 -23.34 -11.60
N SER A 254 -7.40 -23.27 -10.54
CA SER A 254 -7.31 -24.36 -9.56
C SER A 254 -8.65 -24.60 -8.85
N LEU A 255 -9.41 -23.54 -8.56
CA LEU A 255 -10.77 -23.66 -8.03
C LEU A 255 -11.76 -24.29 -9.01
N SER A 256 -11.58 -24.13 -10.33
CA SER A 256 -12.41 -24.83 -11.32
C SER A 256 -12.30 -26.35 -11.14
N ILE A 257 -11.08 -26.85 -10.99
CA ILE A 257 -10.79 -28.28 -10.80
C ILE A 257 -11.41 -28.76 -9.48
N ILE A 258 -11.12 -28.05 -8.39
CA ILE A 258 -11.57 -28.41 -7.05
C ILE A 258 -13.11 -28.41 -6.98
N THR A 259 -13.75 -27.33 -7.42
CA THR A 259 -15.22 -27.18 -7.38
C THR A 259 -15.91 -28.26 -8.20
N THR A 260 -15.39 -28.57 -9.39
CA THR A 260 -15.94 -29.64 -10.25
C THR A 260 -15.87 -30.99 -9.54
N ARG A 261 -14.75 -31.30 -8.89
CA ARG A 261 -14.56 -32.56 -8.16
C ARG A 261 -15.52 -32.68 -6.99
N PHE A 262 -15.70 -31.63 -6.17
CA PHE A 262 -16.62 -31.66 -5.03
C PHE A 262 -18.10 -31.67 -5.45
N THR A 263 -18.43 -31.00 -6.56
CA THR A 263 -19.80 -31.00 -7.10
C THR A 263 -20.23 -32.39 -7.57
N HIS A 264 -19.34 -33.12 -8.26
CA HIS A 264 -19.64 -34.44 -8.83
C HIS A 264 -19.26 -35.61 -7.92
N GLY A 265 -18.37 -35.38 -6.95
CA GLY A 265 -17.89 -36.40 -6.02
C GLY A 265 -19.02 -37.01 -5.22
N ARG A 266 -18.99 -38.34 -5.03
CA ARG A 266 -20.02 -39.07 -4.30
C ARG A 266 -19.39 -39.98 -3.23
N PRO A 267 -18.92 -39.40 -2.10
CA PRO A 267 -18.19 -40.16 -1.09
C PRO A 267 -19.04 -41.29 -0.48
N THR A 268 -18.38 -42.28 0.09
CA THR A 268 -18.99 -43.25 1.02
C THR A 268 -19.26 -42.58 2.37
N LEU A 269 -20.06 -43.22 3.23
CA LEU A 269 -20.27 -42.74 4.60
C LEU A 269 -18.92 -42.61 5.36
N ALA A 270 -18.03 -43.59 5.19
CA ALA A 270 -16.71 -43.62 5.81
C ALA A 270 -15.76 -42.49 5.36
N ARG A 271 -15.99 -41.92 4.16
CA ARG A 271 -15.16 -40.83 3.60
C ARG A 271 -15.84 -39.47 3.62
N SER A 272 -17.09 -39.39 4.08
CA SER A 272 -17.88 -38.17 4.04
C SER A 272 -17.32 -37.04 4.92
N GLU A 273 -16.81 -37.36 6.11
CA GLU A 273 -16.22 -36.39 7.04
C GLU A 273 -14.96 -35.73 6.44
N GLN A 274 -14.02 -36.53 5.93
CA GLN A 274 -12.83 -36.04 5.21
C GLN A 274 -13.23 -35.15 4.03
N PHE A 275 -14.16 -35.63 3.19
CA PHE A 275 -14.61 -34.93 1.99
C PHE A 275 -15.17 -33.54 2.29
N TRP A 276 -16.04 -33.42 3.30
CA TRP A 276 -16.62 -32.13 3.66
C TRP A 276 -15.66 -31.24 4.44
N SER A 277 -14.74 -31.82 5.21
CA SER A 277 -13.64 -31.08 5.80
C SER A 277 -12.74 -30.45 4.75
N ASP A 278 -12.41 -31.18 3.68
CA ASP A 278 -11.63 -30.65 2.57
C ASP A 278 -12.36 -29.51 1.86
N ALA A 279 -13.66 -29.67 1.58
CA ALA A 279 -14.46 -28.61 0.97
C ALA A 279 -14.50 -27.33 1.84
N PHE A 280 -14.65 -27.48 3.16
CA PHE A 280 -14.59 -26.35 4.09
C PHE A 280 -13.20 -25.71 4.11
N ASN A 281 -12.13 -26.52 4.20
CA ASN A 281 -10.75 -26.05 4.19
C ASN A 281 -10.40 -25.31 2.89
N VAL A 282 -10.91 -25.76 1.74
CA VAL A 282 -10.77 -25.02 0.48
C VAL A 282 -11.38 -23.63 0.58
N LEU A 283 -12.60 -23.51 1.12
CA LEU A 283 -13.25 -22.20 1.30
C LEU A 283 -12.46 -21.30 2.26
N CYS A 284 -11.93 -21.85 3.36
CA CYS A 284 -11.07 -21.14 4.29
C CYS A 284 -9.77 -20.65 3.62
N CYS A 285 -9.06 -21.55 2.93
CA CYS A 285 -7.85 -21.24 2.18
C CYS A 285 -8.12 -20.14 1.15
N THR A 286 -9.17 -20.28 0.34
CA THR A 286 -9.54 -19.28 -0.66
C THR A 286 -9.84 -17.93 -0.03
N GLY A 287 -10.43 -17.89 1.15
CA GLY A 287 -10.62 -16.67 1.93
C GLY A 287 -9.34 -15.84 2.11
N TYR A 288 -8.26 -16.50 2.53
CA TYR A 288 -6.98 -15.82 2.76
C TYR A 288 -6.19 -15.60 1.47
N LEU A 289 -6.26 -16.53 0.51
CA LEU A 289 -5.62 -16.34 -0.80
C LEU A 289 -6.28 -15.18 -1.57
N ALA A 290 -7.60 -15.02 -1.47
CA ALA A 290 -8.35 -13.95 -2.14
C ALA A 290 -7.91 -12.54 -1.68
N LEU A 291 -7.37 -12.38 -0.47
CA LEU A 291 -6.82 -11.10 0.00
C LEU A 291 -5.67 -10.59 -0.87
N ALA A 292 -4.89 -11.50 -1.45
CA ALA A 292 -3.81 -11.15 -2.37
C ALA A 292 -4.30 -10.98 -3.82
N ALA A 293 -5.46 -11.55 -4.17
CA ALA A 293 -6.05 -11.47 -5.51
C ALA A 293 -6.95 -10.24 -5.71
N CYS A 294 -7.60 -9.75 -4.65
CA CYS A 294 -8.49 -8.60 -4.68
C CYS A 294 -7.72 -7.29 -4.46
N ILE A 295 -8.24 -6.20 -5.03
CA ILE A 295 -7.66 -4.85 -4.94
C ILE A 295 -8.17 -4.12 -3.68
N ASP A 296 -9.45 -4.30 -3.34
CA ASP A 296 -10.12 -3.63 -2.22
C ASP A 296 -11.10 -4.55 -1.48
N SER A 297 -11.70 -4.03 -0.39
CA SER A 297 -12.71 -4.77 0.37
C SER A 297 -14.01 -5.05 -0.41
N ASP A 298 -14.36 -4.22 -1.40
CA ASP A 298 -15.59 -4.39 -2.20
C ASP A 298 -15.48 -5.62 -3.11
N GLU A 299 -14.33 -5.79 -3.76
CA GLU A 299 -14.00 -7.00 -4.51
C GLU A 299 -14.02 -8.22 -3.59
N MET A 300 -13.41 -8.12 -2.41
CA MET A 300 -13.31 -9.23 -1.46
C MET A 300 -14.67 -9.72 -0.93
N ILE A 301 -15.66 -8.83 -0.75
CA ILE A 301 -17.02 -9.24 -0.36
C ILE A 301 -17.90 -9.64 -1.56
N GLY A 302 -17.39 -9.49 -2.78
CA GLY A 302 -18.13 -9.70 -4.01
C GLY A 302 -19.31 -8.73 -4.13
N ALA A 303 -19.12 -7.47 -3.73
CA ALA A 303 -20.08 -6.41 -3.97
C ALA A 303 -20.10 -6.05 -5.46
N ARG A 304 -21.26 -5.64 -5.97
CA ARG A 304 -21.44 -5.18 -7.37
C ARG A 304 -20.79 -6.12 -8.42
N PRO A 305 -21.35 -7.33 -8.65
CA PRO A 305 -20.75 -8.35 -9.52
C PRO A 305 -20.42 -7.91 -10.95
N SER A 306 -21.06 -6.85 -11.44
CA SER A 306 -20.79 -6.25 -12.75
C SER A 306 -19.43 -5.55 -12.86
N ASN A 307 -18.88 -5.09 -11.74
CA ASN A 307 -17.65 -4.29 -11.70
C ASN A 307 -16.42 -5.14 -11.35
N LEU A 308 -16.61 -6.40 -10.99
CA LEU A 308 -15.54 -7.32 -10.62
C LEU A 308 -14.77 -7.79 -11.85
N SER A 309 -13.46 -8.01 -11.69
CA SER A 309 -12.67 -8.73 -12.68
C SER A 309 -13.24 -10.14 -12.91
N THR A 310 -13.04 -10.68 -14.12
CA THR A 310 -13.53 -12.03 -14.47
C THR A 310 -13.05 -13.09 -13.47
N ALA A 311 -11.77 -13.06 -13.10
CA ALA A 311 -11.21 -14.00 -12.14
C ALA A 311 -11.90 -13.89 -10.77
N VAL A 312 -12.06 -12.68 -10.21
CA VAL A 312 -12.69 -12.47 -8.90
C VAL A 312 -14.16 -12.89 -8.89
N ARG A 313 -14.91 -12.50 -9.93
CA ARG A 313 -16.30 -12.91 -10.08
C ARG A 313 -16.44 -14.43 -10.12
N ASP A 314 -15.60 -15.11 -10.88
CA ASP A 314 -15.63 -16.56 -11.02
C ASP A 314 -15.20 -17.27 -9.71
N MET A 315 -14.22 -16.72 -8.98
CA MET A 315 -13.86 -17.19 -7.64
C MET A 315 -15.06 -17.17 -6.68
N HIS A 316 -15.81 -16.06 -6.63
CA HIS A 316 -17.02 -15.99 -5.80
C HIS A 316 -18.09 -17.00 -6.23
N ALA A 317 -18.31 -17.18 -7.53
CA ALA A 317 -19.27 -18.14 -8.05
C ALA A 317 -18.88 -19.59 -7.67
N LYS A 318 -17.61 -19.96 -7.86
CA LYS A 318 -17.06 -21.29 -7.53
C LYS A 318 -17.14 -21.58 -6.04
N CYS A 319 -16.75 -20.62 -5.19
CA CYS A 319 -16.86 -20.76 -3.74
C CYS A 319 -18.32 -20.86 -3.28
N ASN A 320 -19.24 -20.12 -3.92
CA ASN A 320 -20.66 -20.25 -3.62
C ASN A 320 -21.18 -21.65 -3.99
N GLU A 321 -20.83 -22.19 -5.16
CA GLU A 321 -21.21 -23.56 -5.53
C GLU A 321 -20.65 -24.61 -4.56
N LEU A 322 -19.40 -24.46 -4.14
CA LEU A 322 -18.78 -25.35 -3.16
C LEU A 322 -19.47 -25.27 -1.79
N LEU A 323 -19.81 -24.07 -1.34
CA LEU A 323 -20.60 -23.85 -0.13
C LEU A 323 -21.97 -24.52 -0.24
N VAL A 324 -22.67 -24.37 -1.36
CA VAL A 324 -23.98 -25.00 -1.58
C VAL A 324 -23.88 -26.51 -1.47
N CYS A 325 -22.84 -27.12 -2.05
CA CYS A 325 -22.58 -28.55 -1.92
C CYS A 325 -22.35 -28.94 -0.46
N LEU A 326 -21.48 -28.22 0.25
CA LEU A 326 -21.17 -28.43 1.66
C LEU A 326 -22.43 -28.37 2.54
N LEU A 327 -23.27 -27.34 2.36
CA LEU A 327 -24.47 -27.17 3.19
C LEU A 327 -25.51 -28.25 2.92
N LEU A 328 -25.85 -28.50 1.66
CA LEU A 328 -26.94 -29.41 1.33
C LEU A 328 -26.58 -30.88 1.56
N ARG A 329 -25.31 -31.23 1.42
CA ARG A 329 -24.85 -32.62 1.48
C ARG A 329 -24.00 -32.95 2.71
N GLY A 330 -23.42 -31.94 3.35
CA GLY A 330 -22.56 -32.05 4.52
C GLY A 330 -23.17 -31.52 5.81
N THR A 331 -24.40 -30.99 5.85
CA THR A 331 -25.08 -30.69 7.13
C THR A 331 -25.57 -31.99 7.79
N PRO A 332 -25.45 -32.19 9.11
CA PRO A 332 -26.04 -33.34 9.82
C PRO A 332 -27.53 -33.54 9.54
N LEU A 333 -27.98 -34.80 9.44
CA LEU A 333 -29.35 -35.14 9.03
C LEU A 333 -30.43 -34.51 9.91
N LYS A 334 -30.22 -34.50 11.24
CA LYS A 334 -31.18 -33.95 12.21
C LYS A 334 -31.42 -32.46 11.99
N GLU A 335 -30.36 -31.67 11.84
CA GLU A 335 -30.42 -30.23 11.54
C GLU A 335 -31.10 -29.96 10.18
N LEU A 336 -30.73 -30.72 9.15
CA LEU A 336 -31.31 -30.56 7.81
C LEU A 336 -32.82 -30.84 7.82
N TYR A 337 -33.26 -31.89 8.54
CA TYR A 337 -34.67 -32.21 8.69
C TYR A 337 -35.44 -31.13 9.43
N GLN A 338 -34.89 -30.55 10.49
CA GLN A 338 -35.55 -29.46 11.22
C GLN A 338 -35.87 -28.28 10.31
N VAL A 339 -34.97 -27.95 9.37
CA VAL A 339 -35.19 -26.89 8.38
C VAL A 339 -36.21 -27.32 7.32
N PHE A 340 -36.18 -28.58 6.88
CA PHE A 340 -36.99 -29.06 5.75
C PHE A 340 -38.40 -29.55 6.13
N ARG A 341 -38.67 -29.82 7.41
CA ARG A 341 -39.96 -30.39 7.88
C ARG A 341 -41.18 -29.54 7.51
N HIS A 342 -41.00 -28.24 7.30
CA HIS A 342 -42.06 -27.29 6.92
C HIS A 342 -42.22 -27.11 5.40
N GLY A 343 -41.51 -27.91 4.60
CA GLY A 343 -41.50 -27.83 3.14
C GLY A 343 -40.35 -26.98 2.58
N LEU A 344 -40.11 -27.12 1.28
CA LEU A 344 -38.95 -26.52 0.61
C LEU A 344 -39.24 -25.13 -0.01
N GLU A 345 -40.51 -24.73 -0.15
CA GLU A 345 -40.91 -23.54 -0.92
C GLU A 345 -40.51 -22.22 -0.25
N ASN A 346 -40.41 -22.19 1.09
CA ASN A 346 -40.15 -20.96 1.87
C ASN A 346 -38.72 -20.88 2.44
N LEU A 347 -37.79 -21.71 1.96
CA LEU A 347 -36.43 -21.75 2.49
C LEU A 347 -35.67 -20.44 2.21
N THR A 348 -34.94 -19.93 3.21
CA THR A 348 -34.20 -18.67 3.08
C THR A 348 -33.08 -18.75 2.04
N ILE A 349 -32.46 -19.93 1.86
CA ILE A 349 -31.43 -20.17 0.84
C ILE A 349 -31.89 -19.89 -0.60
N LEU A 350 -33.22 -19.93 -0.86
CA LEU A 350 -33.80 -19.63 -2.17
C LEU A 350 -33.89 -18.13 -2.46
N ARG A 351 -33.77 -17.28 -1.43
CA ARG A 351 -33.88 -15.83 -1.57
C ARG A 351 -32.62 -15.26 -2.25
N PRO A 352 -32.78 -14.16 -3.03
CA PRO A 352 -31.64 -13.53 -3.68
C PRO A 352 -30.68 -12.92 -2.65
N ARG A 353 -29.38 -13.08 -2.90
CA ARG A 353 -28.31 -12.42 -2.15
C ARG A 353 -28.45 -10.90 -2.25
N ARG A 354 -28.36 -10.20 -1.12
CA ARG A 354 -28.39 -8.73 -1.03
C ARG A 354 -27.15 -8.09 -0.41
N GLY A 355 -26.21 -8.90 0.08
CA GLY A 355 -25.06 -8.44 0.84
C GLY A 355 -23.75 -9.18 0.50
N PRO A 356 -22.80 -9.24 1.45
CA PRO A 356 -21.52 -9.92 1.29
C PRO A 356 -21.68 -11.37 0.84
N ALA A 357 -20.67 -11.92 0.16
CA ALA A 357 -20.66 -13.31 -0.25
C ALA A 357 -20.80 -14.24 0.97
N PRO A 358 -21.85 -15.09 1.04
CA PRO A 358 -22.11 -15.92 2.22
C PRO A 358 -20.97 -16.89 2.57
N TRP A 359 -20.26 -17.41 1.57
CA TRP A 359 -19.12 -18.30 1.81
C TRP A 359 -18.01 -17.64 2.63
N LEU A 360 -17.80 -16.33 2.44
CA LEU A 360 -16.80 -15.58 3.20
C LEU A 360 -17.23 -15.41 4.66
N LEU A 361 -18.51 -15.08 4.86
CA LEU A 361 -19.13 -14.93 6.17
C LEU A 361 -19.05 -16.22 7.01
N ILE A 362 -19.20 -17.37 6.36
CA ILE A 362 -19.27 -18.68 7.02
C ILE A 362 -17.88 -19.27 7.27
N CYS A 363 -17.03 -19.28 6.24
CA CYS A 363 -15.79 -20.04 6.25
C CYS A 363 -14.60 -19.23 6.76
N VAL A 364 -14.70 -17.90 6.84
CA VAL A 364 -13.58 -17.05 7.26
C VAL A 364 -14.00 -16.08 8.37
N PRO A 365 -14.61 -16.55 9.47
CA PRO A 365 -15.04 -15.69 10.57
C PRO A 365 -13.84 -15.00 11.23
N ASN A 366 -12.67 -15.62 11.22
CA ASN A 366 -11.44 -15.03 11.75
C ASN A 366 -10.95 -13.82 10.94
N LEU A 367 -11.42 -13.62 9.72
CA LEU A 367 -11.09 -12.44 8.92
C LEU A 367 -12.01 -11.27 9.28
N LEU A 368 -13.32 -11.53 9.42
CA LEU A 368 -14.36 -10.51 9.62
C LEU A 368 -14.77 -10.31 11.10
N GLY A 369 -14.32 -11.17 12.02
CA GLY A 369 -14.85 -11.26 13.38
C GLY A 369 -16.14 -12.10 13.46
N SER A 370 -16.61 -12.37 14.69
CA SER A 370 -17.87 -13.10 14.88
C SER A 370 -19.03 -12.33 14.23
N ILE A 371 -19.86 -13.05 13.50
CA ILE A 371 -21.14 -12.51 13.02
C ILE A 371 -22.07 -12.67 14.21
N ASP A 372 -22.30 -11.63 14.98
CA ASP A 372 -23.24 -11.69 16.11
C ASP A 372 -24.59 -11.09 15.73
N ASN A 373 -24.61 -10.17 14.75
CA ASN A 373 -25.80 -9.45 14.33
C ASN A 373 -26.32 -9.97 12.97
N PRO A 374 -27.60 -10.35 12.83
CA PRO A 374 -28.20 -10.70 11.54
C PRO A 374 -28.15 -9.56 10.49
N ALA A 375 -27.98 -8.30 10.91
CA ALA A 375 -27.79 -7.16 10.01
C ALA A 375 -26.52 -7.29 9.13
N ASP A 376 -25.47 -7.93 9.64
CA ASP A 376 -24.19 -8.12 8.93
C ASP A 376 -24.33 -8.98 7.65
N ILE A 377 -25.42 -9.76 7.55
CA ILE A 377 -25.75 -10.58 6.37
C ILE A 377 -26.19 -9.68 5.20
N VAL A 378 -26.71 -8.49 5.49
CA VAL A 378 -27.19 -7.53 4.48
C VAL A 378 -26.12 -6.50 4.18
N THR A 379 -25.49 -5.93 5.21
CA THR A 379 -24.43 -4.92 5.08
C THR A 379 -23.44 -5.09 6.20
N LEU A 380 -22.13 -5.12 5.89
CA LEU A 380 -21.10 -5.17 6.92
C LEU A 380 -21.13 -3.90 7.78
N SER A 381 -21.03 -4.07 9.10
CA SER A 381 -20.73 -2.95 10.00
C SER A 381 -19.44 -2.24 9.60
N GLU A 382 -19.36 -0.93 9.88
CA GLU A 382 -18.21 -0.09 9.53
C GLU A 382 -16.87 -0.66 10.03
N ASP A 383 -16.79 -1.12 11.28
CA ASP A 383 -15.56 -1.71 11.85
C ASP A 383 -15.09 -2.96 11.07
N LYS A 384 -16.03 -3.81 10.63
CA LYS A 384 -15.74 -5.01 9.84
C LYS A 384 -15.24 -4.66 8.44
N ALA A 385 -15.75 -3.59 7.84
CA ALA A 385 -15.27 -3.09 6.56
C ALA A 385 -13.81 -2.60 6.68
N VAL A 386 -13.48 -1.88 7.76
CA VAL A 386 -12.09 -1.46 8.05
C VAL A 386 -11.16 -2.65 8.25
N VAL A 387 -11.60 -3.64 9.04
CA VAL A 387 -10.85 -4.89 9.27
C VAL A 387 -10.55 -5.58 7.94
N LEU A 388 -11.52 -5.66 7.03
CA LEU A 388 -11.31 -6.30 5.74
C LEU A 388 -10.37 -5.51 4.85
N GLU A 389 -10.54 -4.20 4.74
CA GLU A 389 -9.68 -3.32 3.93
C GLU A 389 -8.22 -3.37 4.42
N LEU A 390 -8.00 -3.35 5.74
CA LEU A 390 -6.66 -3.49 6.33
C LEU A 390 -6.04 -4.85 6.01
N ASN A 391 -6.83 -5.94 6.03
CA ASN A 391 -6.35 -7.25 5.63
C ASN A 391 -6.00 -7.30 4.14
N VAL A 392 -6.80 -6.72 3.24
CA VAL A 392 -6.48 -6.66 1.80
C VAL A 392 -5.18 -5.90 1.58
N MET A 393 -5.03 -4.72 2.19
CA MET A 393 -3.82 -3.90 2.10
C MET A 393 -2.55 -4.66 2.53
N ARG A 394 -2.62 -5.48 3.58
CA ARG A 394 -1.49 -6.26 4.09
C ARG A 394 -0.99 -7.34 3.12
N HIS A 395 -1.83 -7.79 2.20
CA HIS A 395 -1.51 -8.87 1.25
C HIS A 395 -1.16 -8.37 -0.16
N GLN A 396 -1.11 -7.05 -0.36
CA GLN A 396 -0.79 -6.47 -1.67
C GLN A 396 0.70 -6.66 -2.05
N PRO A 397 1.02 -6.74 -3.35
CA PRO A 397 2.40 -6.86 -3.86
C PRO A 397 3.26 -5.63 -3.65
N GLN A 398 2.64 -4.49 -3.41
CA GLN A 398 3.30 -3.22 -3.15
C GLN A 398 2.41 -2.32 -2.31
N PRO A 399 2.98 -1.30 -1.63
CA PRO A 399 2.19 -0.28 -0.96
C PRO A 399 1.27 0.43 -1.95
N ASN A 400 -0.04 0.42 -1.67
CA ASN A 400 -1.03 1.21 -2.38
C ASN A 400 -1.36 2.44 -1.53
N TRP A 401 -0.82 3.61 -1.90
CA TRP A 401 -0.97 4.83 -1.12
C TRP A 401 -2.43 5.30 -0.99
N PRO A 402 -3.26 5.31 -2.05
CA PRO A 402 -4.69 5.56 -1.91
C PRO A 402 -5.38 4.60 -0.93
N GLN A 403 -5.02 3.31 -0.94
CA GLN A 403 -5.60 2.33 0.00
C GLN A 403 -5.20 2.61 1.45
N LEU A 404 -3.94 2.99 1.70
CA LEU A 404 -3.50 3.43 3.02
C LEU A 404 -4.35 4.61 3.52
N MET A 405 -4.55 5.60 2.65
CA MET A 405 -5.34 6.79 2.98
C MET A 405 -6.81 6.46 3.22
N LYS A 406 -7.38 5.51 2.45
CA LYS A 406 -8.70 4.95 2.68
C LYS A 406 -8.81 4.34 4.08
N VAL A 407 -7.90 3.44 4.46
CA VAL A 407 -7.88 2.80 5.79
C VAL A 407 -7.75 3.82 6.92
N MET A 408 -6.97 4.89 6.74
CA MET A 408 -6.83 5.96 7.73
C MET A 408 -8.12 6.79 7.92
N SER A 409 -8.96 6.89 6.87
CA SER A 409 -10.13 7.75 6.84
C SER A 409 -11.44 7.03 7.21
N MET A 410 -11.51 5.72 6.96
CA MET A 410 -12.73 4.92 7.21
C MET A 410 -13.21 4.97 8.67
N SER A 411 -14.53 4.84 8.83
CA SER A 411 -15.23 4.73 10.13
C SER A 411 -14.88 5.87 11.09
N ASN A 412 -14.93 7.13 10.63
CA ASN A 412 -14.50 8.28 11.44
C ASN A 412 -13.05 8.16 11.95
N HIS A 413 -12.14 7.74 11.05
CA HIS A 413 -10.71 7.68 11.31
C HIS A 413 -10.32 6.80 12.51
N VAL A 414 -11.03 5.69 12.77
CA VAL A 414 -10.80 4.83 13.95
C VAL A 414 -9.34 4.34 14.01
N VAL A 415 -8.78 3.85 12.90
CA VAL A 415 -7.40 3.36 12.86
C VAL A 415 -6.41 4.49 13.16
N ALA A 416 -6.57 5.64 12.52
CA ALA A 416 -5.72 6.80 12.76
C ALA A 416 -5.80 7.28 14.22
N ARG A 417 -6.99 7.33 14.82
CA ARG A 417 -7.18 7.70 16.24
C ARG A 417 -6.48 6.72 17.18
N MET A 418 -6.56 5.42 16.90
CA MET A 418 -5.88 4.40 17.70
C MET A 418 -4.37 4.55 17.66
N LEU A 419 -3.79 4.68 16.46
CA LEU A 419 -2.36 4.86 16.28
C LEU A 419 -1.88 6.18 16.90
N LEU A 420 -2.59 7.28 16.64
CA LEU A 420 -2.20 8.60 17.13
C LEU A 420 -2.22 8.68 18.66
N ARG A 421 -3.27 8.15 19.32
CA ARG A 421 -3.34 8.08 20.79
C ARG A 421 -2.19 7.27 21.39
N SER A 422 -1.91 6.10 20.82
CA SER A 422 -0.80 5.25 21.27
C SER A 422 0.55 5.95 21.07
N LEU A 423 0.77 6.60 19.93
CA LEU A 423 2.01 7.29 19.61
C LEU A 423 2.23 8.54 20.47
N VAL A 424 1.19 9.34 20.74
CA VAL A 424 1.32 10.49 21.65
C VAL A 424 1.70 10.00 23.05
N ARG A 425 1.04 8.96 23.57
CA ARG A 425 1.36 8.40 24.89
C ARG A 425 2.79 7.85 24.98
N GLN A 426 3.27 7.20 23.92
CA GLN A 426 4.64 6.68 23.86
C GLN A 426 5.72 7.76 23.80
N ASN A 427 5.37 8.98 23.35
CA ASN A 427 6.31 10.08 23.16
C ASN A 427 6.07 11.26 24.11
N VAL A 428 5.40 11.04 25.25
CA VAL A 428 5.22 12.09 26.28
C VAL A 428 6.59 12.61 26.73
N GLY A 429 6.78 13.93 26.68
CA GLY A 429 8.04 14.58 27.04
C GLY A 429 9.18 14.42 26.02
N VAL A 430 8.98 13.67 24.93
CA VAL A 430 10.01 13.50 23.89
C VAL A 430 10.01 14.72 22.98
N THR A 431 11.15 15.40 22.92
CA THR A 431 11.39 16.53 22.01
C THR A 431 12.60 16.26 21.14
N CYS A 432 12.57 16.71 19.89
CA CYS A 432 13.71 16.64 18.99
C CYS A 432 13.99 17.99 18.34
N VAL A 433 15.28 18.29 18.15
CA VAL A 433 15.74 19.32 17.23
C VAL A 433 15.52 18.79 15.81
N ASP A 434 15.17 19.68 14.88
CA ASP A 434 14.75 19.37 13.50
C ASP A 434 15.90 18.84 12.61
N ASP A 435 16.61 17.81 13.08
CA ASP A 435 17.74 17.15 12.41
C ASP A 435 17.31 16.14 11.33
N ASN A 436 16.00 16.03 11.06
CA ASN A 436 15.46 15.07 10.09
C ASN A 436 15.95 15.30 8.64
N ASP A 437 16.52 16.47 8.34
CA ASP A 437 17.20 16.79 7.07
C ASP A 437 18.75 16.83 7.21
N ALA A 438 19.29 16.86 8.44
CA ALA A 438 20.73 17.01 8.71
C ALA A 438 21.46 15.67 8.89
N SER A 439 20.76 14.60 9.30
CA SER A 439 21.35 13.25 9.36
C SER A 439 21.76 12.70 7.98
N ASP A 440 21.30 13.34 6.89
CA ASP A 440 21.61 12.98 5.51
C ASP A 440 22.95 13.53 4.99
N LYS A 441 23.65 14.40 5.76
CA LYS A 441 24.91 14.99 5.29
C LYS A 441 26.16 14.23 5.73
N SER A 442 26.13 13.49 6.83
CA SER A 442 27.33 12.82 7.39
C SER A 442 27.44 11.32 7.09
N LYS A 443 26.47 10.71 6.38
CA LYS A 443 26.48 9.27 6.00
C LYS A 443 26.11 9.03 4.52
N LYS A 444 26.56 9.89 3.60
CA LYS A 444 26.20 9.78 2.18
C LYS A 444 26.75 8.55 1.45
N ASP A 445 27.71 7.83 2.03
CA ASP A 445 28.44 6.80 1.27
C ASP A 445 27.95 5.35 1.43
N GLN A 446 26.88 5.04 2.20
CA GLN A 446 26.58 3.63 2.54
C GLN A 446 25.12 3.12 2.43
N LEU A 447 24.12 3.91 2.00
CA LEU A 447 22.71 3.49 2.11
C LEU A 447 21.91 3.42 0.79
N SER A 448 22.57 3.25 -0.36
CA SER A 448 21.82 2.97 -1.60
C SER A 448 21.33 1.52 -1.62
N CYS A 449 20.17 1.26 -2.23
CA CYS A 449 19.64 -0.10 -2.27
C CYS A 449 20.42 -1.03 -3.23
N GLY A 450 21.43 -0.52 -3.95
CA GLY A 450 22.21 -1.26 -4.94
C GLY A 450 21.40 -1.75 -6.16
N GLY A 451 20.09 -1.54 -6.19
CA GLY A 451 19.23 -1.94 -7.31
C GLY A 451 19.32 -0.96 -8.48
N PHE A 452 19.04 -1.44 -9.68
CA PHE A 452 19.03 -0.64 -10.89
C PHE A 452 18.07 0.57 -10.77
N LEU A 453 18.49 1.73 -11.31
CA LEU A 453 17.82 3.04 -11.20
C LEU A 453 17.70 3.62 -9.77
N CYS A 454 18.47 3.13 -8.80
CA CYS A 454 18.45 3.68 -7.44
C CYS A 454 19.06 5.09 -7.37
N SER A 455 18.31 6.05 -6.82
CA SER A 455 18.73 7.45 -6.65
C SER A 455 19.61 7.73 -5.43
N GLY A 456 19.90 6.72 -4.59
CA GLY A 456 20.81 6.79 -3.43
C GLY A 456 20.26 7.63 -2.27
N SER A 457 20.07 8.93 -2.48
CA SER A 457 19.68 9.94 -1.48
C SER A 457 18.29 9.77 -0.86
N SER A 458 17.47 8.90 -1.43
CA SER A 458 16.06 8.75 -1.02
C SER A 458 15.61 7.29 -0.97
N CYS A 459 16.56 6.35 -1.09
CA CYS A 459 16.28 4.92 -1.07
C CYS A 459 16.88 4.26 0.18
N ASP A 460 16.37 4.65 1.35
CA ASP A 460 16.77 4.00 2.60
C ASP A 460 16.18 2.58 2.70
N LYS A 461 17.06 1.58 2.59
CA LYS A 461 16.78 0.17 2.88
C LYS A 461 16.49 -0.08 4.36
N SER A 462 17.03 0.74 5.26
CA SER A 462 16.96 0.56 6.72
C SER A 462 16.49 1.83 7.42
N LEU A 463 15.30 2.34 7.05
CA LEU A 463 14.64 3.36 7.87
C LEU A 463 14.34 2.75 9.23
N LYS A 464 15.11 3.13 10.25
CA LYS A 464 14.81 2.77 11.64
C LYS A 464 13.55 3.54 12.04
N ILE A 465 12.43 2.84 12.06
CA ILE A 465 11.13 3.41 12.42
C ILE A 465 11.12 3.60 13.94
N THR A 466 11.23 4.86 14.38
CA THR A 466 11.09 5.24 15.79
C THR A 466 9.69 5.78 16.06
N SER A 467 9.20 5.65 17.29
CA SER A 467 7.89 6.17 17.70
C SER A 467 7.76 7.67 17.44
N ALA A 468 8.83 8.45 17.63
CA ALA A 468 8.86 9.89 17.40
C ALA A 468 8.73 10.24 15.91
N LEU A 469 9.47 9.53 15.04
CA LEU A 469 9.41 9.72 13.60
C LEU A 469 8.03 9.32 13.05
N THR A 470 7.45 8.22 13.55
CA THR A 470 6.09 7.82 13.19
C THR A 470 5.06 8.84 13.66
N LEU A 471 5.19 9.40 14.87
CA LEU A 471 4.30 10.45 15.35
C LEU A 471 4.34 11.69 14.45
N TYR A 472 5.54 12.16 14.08
CA TYR A 472 5.71 13.26 13.11
C TYR A 472 5.00 12.93 11.79
N SER A 473 5.27 11.75 11.21
CA SER A 473 4.75 11.36 9.91
C SER A 473 3.24 11.16 9.89
N LEU A 474 2.67 10.50 10.91
CA LEU A 474 1.24 10.32 11.04
C LEU A 474 0.54 11.67 11.25
N PHE A 475 1.10 12.54 12.09
CA PHE A 475 0.53 13.86 12.33
C PHE A 475 0.54 14.71 11.05
N HIS A 476 1.64 14.71 10.30
CA HIS A 476 1.73 15.40 9.01
C HIS A 476 0.67 14.90 8.01
N VAL A 477 0.48 13.58 7.90
CA VAL A 477 -0.55 13.00 7.02
C VAL A 477 -1.95 13.41 7.47
N LEU A 478 -2.26 13.32 8.78
CA LEU A 478 -3.59 13.64 9.31
C LEU A 478 -3.92 15.13 9.22
N VAL A 479 -2.95 16.03 9.39
CA VAL A 479 -3.18 17.46 9.22
C VAL A 479 -3.66 17.76 7.81
N VAL A 480 -3.11 17.10 6.79
CA VAL A 480 -3.51 17.31 5.38
C VAL A 480 -4.90 16.73 5.10
N THR A 481 -5.26 15.59 5.70
CA THR A 481 -6.47 14.85 5.32
C THR A 481 -7.69 15.07 6.19
N VAL A 482 -7.49 15.46 7.45
CA VAL A 482 -8.59 15.63 8.40
C VAL A 482 -9.19 17.02 8.25
N ASN A 483 -10.47 17.07 7.87
CA ASN A 483 -11.22 18.34 7.81
C ASN A 483 -11.61 18.86 9.19
N GLU A 484 -11.90 17.98 10.15
CA GLU A 484 -12.31 18.30 11.52
C GLU A 484 -11.26 17.83 12.56
N PRO A 485 -10.15 18.58 12.71
CA PRO A 485 -9.05 18.18 13.60
C PRO A 485 -9.46 18.07 15.08
N GLU A 486 -10.55 18.74 15.49
CA GLU A 486 -11.08 18.73 16.86
C GLU A 486 -11.47 17.33 17.35
N HIS A 487 -11.94 16.45 16.47
CA HIS A 487 -12.41 15.11 16.85
C HIS A 487 -11.32 14.04 16.86
N ILE A 488 -10.18 14.31 16.22
CA ILE A 488 -9.11 13.32 15.98
C ILE A 488 -7.82 13.74 16.66
N ILE A 489 -7.34 14.95 16.38
CA ILE A 489 -6.04 15.45 16.83
C ILE A 489 -6.11 15.82 18.32
N ILE A 490 -7.10 16.64 18.72
CA ILE A 490 -7.20 17.14 20.09
C ILE A 490 -7.34 16.02 21.14
N PRO A 491 -8.22 15.01 20.98
CA PRO A 491 -8.34 13.93 21.95
C PRO A 491 -7.07 13.07 22.06
N ALA A 492 -6.27 13.00 21.00
CA ALA A 492 -4.99 12.31 21.03
C ALA A 492 -3.91 13.13 21.74
N LEU A 493 -3.84 14.44 21.51
CA LEU A 493 -2.89 15.32 22.23
C LEU A 493 -3.17 15.37 23.73
N LYS A 494 -4.45 15.33 24.14
CA LYS A 494 -4.85 15.23 25.56
C LYS A 494 -4.35 13.97 26.28
N GLN A 495 -3.75 13.00 25.58
CA GLN A 495 -3.04 11.89 26.23
C GLN A 495 -1.73 12.32 26.90
N ASP A 496 -1.13 13.42 26.45
CA ASP A 496 -0.05 14.10 27.16
C ASP A 496 -0.66 15.23 28.01
N LEU A 497 -0.50 15.19 29.34
CA LEU A 497 -1.05 16.21 30.23
C LEU A 497 -0.43 17.59 30.01
N ASN A 498 0.78 17.65 29.46
CA ASN A 498 1.57 18.87 29.29
C ASN A 498 1.62 19.37 27.84
N TRP A 499 0.79 18.80 26.94
CA TRP A 499 0.84 19.14 25.51
C TRP A 499 0.70 20.65 25.23
N SER A 500 -0.10 21.36 26.03
CA SER A 500 -0.32 22.81 25.89
C SER A 500 0.88 23.64 26.30
N ASN A 501 1.77 23.12 27.16
CA ASN A 501 2.94 23.86 27.63
C ASN A 501 3.92 24.16 26.49
N TYR A 502 3.94 23.32 25.45
CA TYR A 502 4.76 23.54 24.25
C TYR A 502 4.28 24.71 23.38
N LEU A 503 3.05 25.20 23.62
CA LEU A 503 2.43 26.33 22.90
C LEU A 503 2.40 27.62 23.74
N ASP A 504 3.06 27.64 24.89
CA ASP A 504 3.19 28.86 25.69
C ASP A 504 4.17 29.83 25.03
N ARG A 505 3.95 31.14 25.18
CA ARG A 505 4.82 32.20 24.62
C ARG A 505 6.31 31.99 24.91
N GLN A 506 6.65 31.37 26.04
CA GLN A 506 8.04 31.08 26.41
C GLN A 506 8.71 29.95 25.60
N GLN A 507 7.98 29.29 24.68
CA GLN A 507 8.49 28.15 23.92
C GLN A 507 8.79 28.47 22.45
N VAL A 508 8.58 29.70 21.99
CA VAL A 508 8.78 30.05 20.56
C VAL A 508 10.23 29.87 20.09
N TRP A 509 11.19 30.23 20.95
CA TRP A 509 12.62 30.04 20.68
C TRP A 509 13.07 28.58 20.77
N ASN A 510 12.30 27.70 21.42
CA ASN A 510 12.71 26.33 21.65
C ASN A 510 12.76 25.54 20.32
N GLN A 511 13.96 25.15 19.91
CA GLN A 511 14.18 24.32 18.73
C GLN A 511 13.93 22.83 18.99
N SER A 512 13.93 22.41 20.26
CA SER A 512 13.61 21.04 20.67
C SER A 512 12.12 20.94 20.93
N ARG A 513 11.37 20.55 19.90
CA ARG A 513 9.90 20.52 19.91
C ARG A 513 9.39 19.08 19.88
N PRO A 514 8.18 18.81 20.36
CA PRO A 514 7.59 17.49 20.21
C PRO A 514 7.35 17.18 18.71
N PRO A 515 7.41 15.90 18.30
CA PRO A 515 7.32 15.53 16.88
C PRO A 515 6.08 16.04 16.15
N TRP A 516 4.93 16.11 16.84
CA TRP A 516 3.68 16.62 16.28
C TRP A 516 3.74 18.13 15.98
N LEU A 517 4.45 18.92 16.79
CA LEU A 517 4.58 20.36 16.59
C LEU A 517 5.55 20.66 15.44
N ASN A 518 6.63 19.88 15.33
CA ASN A 518 7.52 19.95 14.16
C ASN A 518 6.78 19.65 12.85
N ALA A 519 5.80 18.74 12.87
CA ALA A 519 4.97 18.43 11.70
C ALA A 519 4.09 19.62 11.24
N LEU A 520 3.72 20.54 12.15
CA LEU A 520 3.00 21.79 11.81
C LEU A 520 3.92 22.90 11.34
N VAL A 521 5.11 23.01 11.95
CA VAL A 521 6.06 24.10 11.68
C VAL A 521 6.79 23.89 10.36
N LYS A 522 7.23 22.66 10.05
CA LYS A 522 8.09 22.38 8.90
C LYS A 522 7.48 22.74 7.54
N PRO A 523 6.19 22.47 7.25
CA PRO A 523 5.55 22.90 6.00
C PRO A 523 5.63 24.42 5.75
N LEU A 524 5.69 25.23 6.82
CA LEU A 524 5.73 26.69 6.72
C LEU A 524 7.13 27.22 6.33
N LYS A 525 8.19 26.40 6.36
CA LYS A 525 9.55 26.85 6.05
C LYS A 525 9.68 27.47 4.65
N ILE A 526 8.91 26.99 3.68
CA ILE A 526 8.92 27.51 2.30
C ILE A 526 8.44 28.97 2.26
N MET A 527 7.35 29.29 2.97
CA MET A 527 6.85 30.65 3.06
C MET A 527 7.73 31.55 3.94
N MET A 528 8.50 30.99 4.89
CA MET A 528 9.38 31.78 5.77
C MET A 528 10.63 32.30 5.05
N GLN A 529 11.15 31.60 4.05
CA GLN A 529 12.39 31.98 3.38
C GLN A 529 12.32 33.39 2.72
N PRO A 530 11.28 33.73 1.93
CA PRO A 530 11.12 35.08 1.40
C PRO A 530 10.94 36.15 2.49
N ILE A 531 10.28 35.81 3.60
CA ILE A 531 10.05 36.75 4.72
C ILE A 531 11.38 37.09 5.38
N VAL A 532 12.24 36.10 5.62
CA VAL A 532 13.58 36.32 6.18
C VAL A 532 14.42 37.23 5.28
N GLU A 533 14.37 37.05 3.95
CA GLU A 533 15.09 37.90 3.01
C GLU A 533 14.59 39.34 3.03
N MET A 534 13.28 39.54 3.07
CA MET A 534 12.65 40.87 3.22
C MET A 534 13.04 41.56 4.53
N LEU A 535 13.03 40.83 5.65
CA LEU A 535 13.39 41.37 6.96
C LEU A 535 14.87 41.75 7.05
N LEU A 536 15.75 40.93 6.48
CA LEU A 536 17.18 41.23 6.43
C LEU A 536 17.47 42.46 5.58
N GLU A 537 16.77 42.64 4.45
CA GLU A 537 16.92 43.83 3.61
C GLU A 537 16.34 45.10 4.27
N ALA A 538 15.21 44.97 4.97
CA ALA A 538 14.65 46.05 5.79
C ALA A 538 15.63 46.48 6.90
N ALA A 539 16.29 45.53 7.57
CA ALA A 539 17.30 45.81 8.57
C ALA A 539 18.52 46.56 7.98
N LYS A 540 19.01 46.15 6.80
CA LYS A 540 20.12 46.84 6.10
C LYS A 540 19.77 48.27 5.69
N THR A 541 18.53 48.51 5.29
CA THR A 541 18.03 49.84 4.89
C THR A 541 17.71 50.76 6.07
N GLY A 542 17.96 50.30 7.31
CA GLY A 542 17.82 51.10 8.52
C GLY A 542 16.43 51.05 9.16
N ALA A 543 15.59 50.07 8.82
CA ALA A 543 14.31 49.88 9.50
C ALA A 543 14.53 49.56 10.99
N SER A 544 13.75 50.20 11.85
CA SER A 544 13.73 49.86 13.28
C SER A 544 13.16 48.47 13.51
N ILE A 545 13.48 47.86 14.66
CA ILE A 545 12.96 46.53 15.05
C ILE A 545 11.42 46.51 15.03
N TYR A 546 10.75 47.57 15.50
CA TYR A 546 9.29 47.68 15.45
C TYR A 546 8.74 47.70 14.01
N GLN A 547 9.42 48.40 13.10
CA GLN A 547 9.04 48.39 11.68
C GLN A 547 9.27 47.02 11.05
N ALA A 548 10.37 46.33 11.41
CA ALA A 548 10.63 44.97 10.97
C ALA A 548 9.57 43.97 11.47
N MET A 549 9.13 44.09 12.74
CA MET A 549 8.06 43.23 13.28
C MET A 549 6.71 43.50 12.61
N SER A 550 6.38 44.77 12.36
CA SER A 550 5.19 45.14 11.59
C SER A 550 5.26 44.59 10.16
N LEU A 551 6.43 44.65 9.53
CA LEU A 551 6.68 44.06 8.21
C LEU A 551 6.50 42.54 8.23
N ALA A 552 6.98 41.84 9.27
CA ALA A 552 6.80 40.39 9.41
C ALA A 552 5.31 40.00 9.43
N ILE A 553 4.48 40.71 10.22
CA ILE A 553 3.03 40.48 10.28
C ILE A 553 2.36 40.81 8.94
N GLY A 554 2.78 41.91 8.28
CA GLY A 554 2.32 42.24 6.93
C GLY A 554 2.65 41.13 5.92
N CYS A 555 3.87 40.58 5.97
CA CYS A 555 4.26 39.45 5.14
C CYS A 555 3.44 38.19 5.46
N PHE A 556 3.09 37.92 6.71
CA PHE A 556 2.18 36.82 7.05
C PHE A 556 0.79 37.02 6.41
N ALA A 557 0.25 38.23 6.46
CA ALA A 557 -1.06 38.56 5.86
C ALA A 557 -1.09 38.46 4.33
N GLU A 558 0.05 38.65 3.65
CA GLU A 558 0.14 38.48 2.19
C GLU A 558 0.45 37.03 1.79
N LEU A 559 1.32 36.34 2.53
CA LEU A 559 1.83 35.02 2.15
C LEU A 559 1.04 33.84 2.74
N TYR A 560 0.06 34.06 3.64
CA TYR A 560 -0.71 32.94 4.22
C TYR A 560 -1.43 32.09 3.15
N VAL A 561 -1.75 32.68 1.99
CA VAL A 561 -2.38 31.95 0.85
C VAL A 561 -1.45 30.86 0.30
N THR A 562 -0.14 31.00 0.50
CA THR A 562 0.86 29.98 0.13
C THR A 562 1.02 28.89 1.20
N ALA A 563 0.50 29.12 2.41
CA ALA A 563 0.45 28.12 3.45
C ALA A 563 -0.67 27.12 3.15
N SER A 564 -0.46 25.85 3.49
CA SER A 564 -1.49 24.83 3.34
C SER A 564 -2.69 25.14 4.27
N SER A 565 -3.88 25.36 3.70
CA SER A 565 -5.15 25.54 4.44
C SER A 565 -5.35 24.53 5.59
N PRO A 566 -5.03 23.23 5.43
CA PRO A 566 -5.16 22.26 6.52
C PRO A 566 -4.28 22.55 7.75
N VAL A 567 -3.06 23.08 7.58
CA VAL A 567 -2.20 23.51 8.71
C VAL A 567 -2.82 24.69 9.45
N LEU A 568 -3.41 25.65 8.72
CA LEU A 568 -4.10 26.80 9.32
C LEU A 568 -5.32 26.34 10.12
N ARG A 569 -6.13 25.42 9.58
CA ARG A 569 -7.27 24.81 10.29
C ARG A 569 -6.85 24.08 11.56
N ALA A 570 -5.77 23.29 11.50
CA ALA A 570 -5.23 22.61 12.68
C ALA A 570 -4.79 23.60 13.77
N ALA A 571 -4.15 24.71 13.40
CA ALA A 571 -3.74 25.74 14.35
C ALA A 571 -4.93 26.41 15.05
N PHE A 572 -6.02 26.73 14.33
CA PHE A 572 -7.24 27.27 14.94
C PHE A 572 -7.93 26.25 15.86
N ALA A 573 -8.03 24.99 15.45
CA ALA A 573 -8.63 23.96 16.30
C ALA A 573 -7.83 23.71 17.59
N LEU A 574 -6.49 23.82 17.52
CA LEU A 574 -5.65 23.82 18.71
C LEU A 574 -5.96 25.03 19.60
N ASN A 575 -6.01 26.23 19.03
CA ASN A 575 -6.32 27.46 19.74
C ASN A 575 -7.62 27.37 20.53
N ASP A 576 -8.68 26.84 19.93
CA ASP A 576 -10.01 26.74 20.54
C ASP A 576 -10.07 25.70 21.68
N ASN A 577 -9.05 24.85 21.80
CA ASN A 577 -8.95 23.79 22.82
C ASN A 577 -7.81 24.00 23.83
N ILE A 578 -7.11 25.14 23.79
CA ILE A 578 -6.03 25.44 24.73
C ILE A 578 -6.59 25.70 26.14
N PRO A 579 -5.99 25.12 27.20
CA PRO A 579 -6.32 25.46 28.57
C PRO A 579 -6.02 26.91 28.93
N ALA A 580 -6.83 27.51 29.81
CA ALA A 580 -6.72 28.92 30.22
C ALA A 580 -5.37 29.33 30.85
N HIS A 581 -4.54 28.37 31.28
CA HIS A 581 -3.23 28.64 31.87
C HIS A 581 -2.11 28.85 30.83
N CYS A 582 -2.30 28.38 29.58
CA CYS A 582 -1.32 28.55 28.51
C CYS A 582 -1.64 29.81 27.71
N ARG A 583 -0.63 30.64 27.45
CA ARG A 583 -0.78 31.89 26.70
C ARG A 583 0.15 31.90 25.49
N PRO A 584 -0.36 31.57 24.29
CA PRO A 584 0.40 31.71 23.05
C PRO A 584 0.77 33.16 22.75
N ILE A 585 1.83 33.38 21.97
CA ILE A 585 2.21 34.70 21.44
C ILE A 585 1.03 35.32 20.68
N GLY A 586 0.73 36.57 21.00
CA GLY A 586 -0.40 37.34 20.46
C GLY A 586 -1.77 36.70 20.75
N GLY A 587 -1.85 35.84 21.77
CA GLY A 587 -3.09 35.18 22.18
C GLY A 587 -3.63 34.15 21.17
N ASN A 588 -2.83 33.73 20.19
CA ASN A 588 -3.27 32.78 19.17
C ASN A 588 -2.19 31.77 18.76
N VAL A 589 -2.57 30.49 18.66
CA VAL A 589 -1.66 29.40 18.25
C VAL A 589 -1.13 29.57 16.84
N LEU A 590 -1.91 30.14 15.91
CA LEU A 590 -1.46 30.37 14.54
C LEU A 590 -0.24 31.29 14.52
N LEU A 591 -0.29 32.40 15.27
CA LEU A 591 0.83 33.33 15.36
C LEU A 591 2.04 32.67 16.02
N GLN A 592 1.83 31.93 17.12
CA GLN A 592 2.88 31.15 17.79
C GLN A 592 3.61 30.21 16.81
N VAL A 593 2.88 29.46 15.99
CA VAL A 593 3.44 28.50 15.02
C VAL A 593 4.20 29.22 13.89
N LEU A 594 3.66 30.35 13.38
CA LEU A 594 4.32 31.16 12.36
C LEU A 594 5.62 31.79 12.88
N CYS A 595 5.59 32.37 14.09
CA CYS A 595 6.77 32.92 14.76
C CYS A 595 7.81 31.84 15.04
N ALA A 596 7.40 30.64 15.48
CA ALA A 596 8.31 29.52 15.71
C ALA A 596 8.99 29.06 14.40
N ALA A 597 8.27 29.05 13.28
CA ALA A 597 8.81 28.74 11.96
C ALA A 597 9.81 29.81 11.47
N LEU A 598 9.44 31.09 11.62
CA LEU A 598 10.27 32.22 11.24
C LEU A 598 11.57 32.26 12.06
N TYR A 599 11.46 32.04 13.37
CA TYR A 599 12.59 31.96 14.30
C TYR A 599 13.58 30.85 13.88
N SER A 600 13.08 29.64 13.61
CA SER A 600 13.93 28.53 13.12
C SER A 600 14.63 28.87 11.81
N THR A 601 13.95 29.56 10.89
CA THR A 601 14.53 29.93 9.59
C THR A 601 15.59 31.03 9.72
N LEU A 602 15.41 31.98 10.65
CA LEU A 602 16.42 33.00 10.95
C LEU A 602 17.67 32.39 11.60
N LEU A 603 17.52 31.41 12.48
CA LEU A 603 18.64 30.67 13.05
C LEU A 603 19.42 29.87 12.00
N ASP A 604 18.73 29.27 11.03
CA ASP A 604 19.36 28.59 9.88
C ASP A 604 20.23 29.56 9.06
N VAL A 605 19.77 30.80 8.86
CA VAL A 605 20.57 31.82 8.16
C VAL A 605 21.75 32.30 9.01
N SER A 606 21.54 32.50 10.31
CA SER A 606 22.59 32.90 11.26
C SER A 606 23.73 31.88 11.32
N SER A 607 23.41 30.59 11.34
CA SER A 607 24.40 29.50 11.38
C SER A 607 25.19 29.35 10.08
N ARG A 608 24.55 29.53 8.91
CA ARG A 608 25.25 29.47 7.60
C ARG A 608 26.25 30.61 7.42
N GLY A 609 25.93 31.81 7.90
CA GLY A 609 26.83 32.98 7.83
C GLY A 609 28.14 32.83 8.61
N ARG A 610 28.21 31.90 9.59
CA ARG A 610 29.45 31.61 10.33
C ARG A 610 30.38 30.62 9.63
N SER A 611 29.93 29.97 8.55
CA SER A 611 30.63 28.87 7.88
C SER A 611 31.27 29.21 6.53
N GLU A 612 31.11 30.44 6.02
CA GLU A 612 31.84 30.93 4.84
C GLU A 612 33.18 31.57 5.27
N PRO A 613 34.34 31.14 4.73
CA PRO A 613 35.60 31.81 4.99
C PRO A 613 35.57 33.17 4.29
N GLN A 614 35.51 34.25 5.08
CA GLN A 614 35.64 35.60 4.55
C GLN A 614 36.98 35.74 3.81
N GLY A 615 36.90 35.94 2.49
CA GLY A 615 37.98 36.51 1.72
C GLY A 615 38.32 37.87 2.30
N THR A 616 39.59 38.07 2.63
CA THR A 616 40.20 39.34 3.04
C THR A 616 39.72 40.52 2.19
N PRO A 617 39.25 41.62 2.79
CA PRO A 617 39.35 42.94 2.21
C PRO A 617 40.64 43.61 2.72
N SER A 618 41.41 44.14 1.79
CA SER A 618 42.60 44.95 2.03
C SER A 618 42.26 46.33 2.62
N SER A 619 43.06 46.72 3.63
CA SER A 619 43.54 48.06 4.02
C SER A 619 42.59 49.17 4.51
N SER A 620 42.84 49.61 5.77
CA SER A 620 42.89 50.98 6.35
C SER A 620 41.68 51.92 6.13
N ASP A 621 41.10 52.63 7.11
CA ASP A 621 41.65 53.30 8.30
C ASP A 621 40.51 53.76 9.25
N THR A 622 40.84 53.83 10.55
CA THR A 622 40.36 54.77 11.60
C THR A 622 38.85 54.99 11.87
N SER A 623 38.36 54.49 13.01
CA SER A 623 38.05 55.29 14.23
C SER A 623 37.10 54.56 15.19
N CYS A 624 37.37 54.67 16.49
CA CYS A 624 36.59 54.11 17.58
C CYS A 624 35.20 54.76 17.67
N CYS A 625 34.12 53.98 17.58
CA CYS A 625 32.80 54.32 18.10
C CYS A 625 32.07 53.05 18.56
N GLU A 626 31.78 53.01 19.87
CA GLU A 626 30.74 52.28 20.61
C GLU A 626 30.28 50.89 20.11
N LEU A 627 30.50 49.89 20.97
CA LEU A 627 30.03 48.52 20.87
C LEU A 627 28.49 48.43 20.88
N SER A 628 27.87 48.68 19.74
CA SER A 628 26.54 48.14 19.41
C SER A 628 26.71 46.67 19.01
N PRO A 629 26.07 45.69 19.70
CA PRO A 629 26.11 44.28 19.31
C PRO A 629 25.36 43.99 18.00
N PHE A 630 24.72 44.99 17.39
CA PHE A 630 23.96 44.88 16.15
C PHE A 630 24.72 45.53 14.99
N ASN A 631 25.18 44.71 14.03
CA ASN A 631 25.69 45.17 12.74
C ASN A 631 24.68 44.82 11.63
N PRO A 632 23.90 45.78 11.11
CA PRO A 632 22.88 45.51 10.09
C PRO A 632 23.47 45.02 8.75
N TYR A 633 24.76 45.20 8.51
CA TYR A 633 25.44 44.73 7.29
C TYR A 633 25.93 43.28 7.41
N ASP A 634 26.03 42.75 8.62
CA ASP A 634 26.34 41.34 8.84
C ASP A 634 25.05 40.52 8.96
N ARG A 635 24.85 39.63 7.98
CA ARG A 635 23.65 38.82 7.85
C ARG A 635 23.42 37.91 9.06
N SER A 636 24.48 37.44 9.72
CA SER A 636 24.38 36.53 10.87
C SER A 636 23.90 37.24 12.13
N THR A 637 24.50 38.40 12.44
CA THR A 637 24.09 39.22 13.59
C THR A 637 22.72 39.85 13.39
N ALA A 638 22.41 40.33 12.17
CA ALA A 638 21.08 40.84 11.83
C ALA A 638 19.99 39.76 11.99
N ALA A 639 20.23 38.55 11.50
CA ALA A 639 19.29 37.43 11.64
C ALA A 639 19.04 37.06 13.11
N THR A 640 20.08 37.11 13.95
CA THR A 640 19.97 36.78 15.38
C THR A 640 19.15 37.82 16.14
N ALA A 641 19.42 39.12 15.91
CA ALA A 641 18.66 40.19 16.53
C ALA A 641 17.18 40.22 16.09
N LEU A 642 16.91 39.93 14.81
CA LEU A 642 15.54 39.77 14.31
C LEU A 642 14.84 38.55 14.94
N ALA A 643 15.55 37.45 15.15
CA ALA A 643 15.00 36.26 15.80
C ALA A 643 14.61 36.55 17.26
N GLU A 644 15.45 37.25 18.01
CA GLU A 644 15.14 37.68 19.38
C GLU A 644 13.93 38.62 19.43
N ALA A 645 13.86 39.58 18.51
CA ALA A 645 12.75 40.53 18.43
C ALA A 645 11.38 39.86 18.19
N ILE A 646 11.33 38.78 17.39
CA ILE A 646 10.09 38.05 17.09
C ILE A 646 9.47 37.42 18.35
N CYS A 647 10.30 37.00 19.31
CA CYS A 647 9.82 36.41 20.57
C CYS A 647 9.06 37.40 21.45
N SER A 648 9.23 38.71 21.21
CA SER A 648 8.60 39.80 21.95
C SER A 648 7.62 40.63 21.10
N ILE A 649 7.11 40.06 20.00
CA ILE A 649 6.27 40.78 19.03
C ILE A 649 4.97 41.34 19.63
N ASP A 650 4.49 40.77 20.74
CA ASP A 650 3.24 41.13 21.42
C ASP A 650 3.42 41.86 22.77
N GLU A 651 4.65 42.00 23.29
CA GLU A 651 4.90 42.46 24.68
C GLU A 651 4.50 43.93 24.93
N ASP A 652 4.47 44.77 23.90
CA ASP A 652 4.19 46.21 23.99
C ASP A 652 2.78 46.61 23.50
N ASN A 653 1.95 45.66 23.07
CA ASN A 653 0.65 45.90 22.40
C ASN A 653 0.68 46.81 21.16
N LYS A 654 1.87 47.18 20.66
CA LYS A 654 2.02 48.05 19.48
C LYS A 654 1.52 47.42 18.19
N HIS A 655 1.51 46.09 18.12
CA HIS A 655 1.11 45.32 16.94
C HIS A 655 -0.24 44.60 17.10
N THR A 656 -0.93 44.73 18.24
CA THR A 656 -2.16 43.97 18.55
C THR A 656 -3.24 44.14 17.48
N ALA A 657 -3.49 45.36 17.03
CA ALA A 657 -4.49 45.61 15.97
C ALA A 657 -4.11 44.97 14.61
N GLN A 658 -2.82 44.90 14.29
CA GLN A 658 -2.34 44.23 13.08
C GLN A 658 -2.48 42.70 13.21
N ILE A 659 -2.17 42.16 14.38
CA ILE A 659 -2.33 40.73 14.70
C ILE A 659 -3.81 40.34 14.60
N ASP A 660 -4.72 41.09 15.22
CA ASP A 660 -6.16 40.81 15.21
C ASP A 660 -6.73 40.84 13.78
N SER A 661 -6.32 41.85 12.99
CA SER A 661 -6.70 41.97 11.58
C SER A 661 -6.24 40.76 10.76
N PHE A 662 -4.98 40.34 10.94
CA PHE A 662 -4.42 39.16 10.29
C PHE A 662 -5.18 37.88 10.67
N LEU A 663 -5.42 37.64 11.95
CA LEU A 663 -6.13 36.46 12.43
C LEU A 663 -7.56 36.40 11.90
N LEU A 664 -8.24 37.54 11.83
CA LEU A 664 -9.59 37.66 11.29
C LEU A 664 -9.62 37.38 9.78
N LEU A 665 -8.65 37.91 9.03
CA LEU A 665 -8.48 37.64 7.59
C LEU A 665 -8.37 36.13 7.31
N VAL A 666 -7.48 35.43 8.02
CA VAL A 666 -7.31 33.98 7.84
C VAL A 666 -8.57 33.23 8.24
N LYS A 667 -9.20 33.60 9.36
CA LYS A 667 -10.44 32.95 9.84
C LYS A 667 -11.59 33.10 8.87
N GLU A 668 -11.76 34.27 8.23
CA GLU A 668 -12.77 34.49 7.19
C GLU A 668 -12.48 33.69 5.92
N SER A 669 -11.20 33.59 5.53
CA SER A 669 -10.80 32.79 4.37
C SER A 669 -11.15 31.31 4.56
N LEU A 670 -10.84 30.74 5.73
CA LEU A 670 -11.17 29.36 6.07
C LEU A 670 -12.69 29.09 6.13
N LYS A 671 -13.47 30.06 6.63
CA LYS A 671 -14.94 29.94 6.64
C LYS A 671 -15.52 29.86 5.23
N LYS A 672 -15.01 30.65 4.29
CA LYS A 672 -15.45 30.61 2.87
C LYS A 672 -15.15 29.25 2.20
N GLU A 673 -14.05 28.59 2.57
CA GLU A 673 -13.75 27.23 2.09
C GLU A 673 -14.71 26.17 2.69
N ASN A 674 -15.09 26.33 3.96
CA ASN A 674 -15.96 25.38 4.68
C ASN A 674 -17.44 25.49 4.30
N GLU A 675 -17.91 26.63 3.80
CA GLU A 675 -19.29 26.86 3.35
C GLU A 675 -19.67 26.08 2.08
N ASN A 676 -18.79 25.24 1.54
CA ASN A 676 -19.10 24.35 0.42
C ASN A 676 -19.72 23.01 0.93
N PRO A 677 -21.05 22.86 0.96
CA PRO A 677 -21.74 21.75 1.63
C PRO A 677 -21.52 20.38 0.95
N ARG A 678 -20.85 20.35 -0.22
CA ARG A 678 -20.49 19.11 -0.91
C ARG A 678 -19.33 18.36 -0.22
N ASN A 679 -18.57 18.99 0.67
CA ASN A 679 -17.34 18.43 1.22
C ASN A 679 -17.52 17.34 2.30
N SER A 680 -18.68 17.20 2.95
CA SER A 680 -18.89 16.18 3.99
C SER A 680 -19.32 14.82 3.41
N GLU A 681 -20.21 14.80 2.41
CA GLU A 681 -20.66 13.56 1.74
C GLU A 681 -19.59 12.98 0.79
N LEU A 682 -18.65 13.80 0.31
CA LEU A 682 -17.57 13.41 -0.62
C LEU A 682 -16.33 12.81 0.07
N GLN A 683 -16.20 12.87 1.40
CA GLN A 683 -14.96 12.51 2.13
C GLN A 683 -14.53 11.05 1.96
N ASN A 684 -15.47 10.14 1.75
CA ASN A 684 -15.18 8.72 1.52
C ASN A 684 -15.17 8.34 0.03
N MET A 685 -15.32 9.31 -0.89
CA MET A 685 -15.18 9.02 -2.31
C MET A 685 -13.71 8.77 -2.67
N THR A 686 -13.49 7.70 -3.45
CA THR A 686 -12.16 7.29 -3.92
C THR A 686 -11.39 8.45 -4.57
N CYS A 687 -12.05 9.31 -5.34
CA CYS A 687 -11.43 10.46 -6.02
C CYS A 687 -10.85 11.51 -5.03
N VAL A 688 -11.49 11.73 -3.89
CA VAL A 688 -11.01 12.67 -2.87
C VAL A 688 -9.78 12.10 -2.16
N ILE A 689 -9.84 10.80 -1.83
CA ILE A 689 -8.71 10.07 -1.23
C ILE A 689 -7.49 10.09 -2.17
N GLU A 690 -7.69 9.87 -3.47
CA GLU A 690 -6.64 9.96 -4.48
C GLU A 690 -6.03 11.37 -4.53
N THR A 691 -6.86 12.42 -4.49
CA THR A 691 -6.39 13.81 -4.53
C THR A 691 -5.48 14.15 -3.35
N TYR A 692 -5.89 13.80 -2.11
CA TYR A 692 -5.04 14.01 -0.93
C TYR A 692 -3.76 13.17 -0.97
N THR A 693 -3.86 11.96 -1.53
CA THR A 693 -2.68 11.10 -1.71
C THR A 693 -1.69 11.75 -2.66
N ASP A 694 -2.16 12.27 -3.79
CA ASP A 694 -1.32 12.96 -4.77
C ASP A 694 -0.67 14.22 -4.16
N GLU A 695 -1.42 15.03 -3.41
CA GLU A 695 -0.90 16.20 -2.69
C GLU A 695 0.30 15.83 -1.78
N LEU A 696 0.16 14.76 -1.00
CA LEU A 696 1.24 14.26 -0.15
C LEU A 696 2.42 13.71 -0.98
N LEU A 697 2.15 13.02 -2.10
CA LEU A 697 3.18 12.45 -2.97
C LEU A 697 3.99 13.50 -3.72
N PHE A 698 3.49 14.74 -3.91
CA PHE A 698 4.26 15.83 -4.53
C PHE A 698 5.44 16.29 -3.67
N THR A 699 5.33 16.21 -2.34
CA THR A 699 6.38 16.65 -1.41
C THR A 699 7.31 15.50 -0.98
N SER A 700 8.60 15.78 -0.74
CA SER A 700 9.54 14.78 -0.21
C SER A 700 9.15 14.31 1.19
N THR A 701 8.70 15.26 2.03
CA THR A 701 8.19 15.03 3.38
C THR A 701 6.95 14.15 3.38
N GLY A 702 5.99 14.41 2.49
CA GLY A 702 4.78 13.60 2.36
C GLY A 702 5.07 12.18 1.86
N ARG A 703 5.93 12.01 0.84
CA ARG A 703 6.40 10.68 0.39
C ARG A 703 7.06 9.88 1.52
N ARG A 704 7.95 10.51 2.30
CA ARG A 704 8.62 9.87 3.44
C ARG A 704 7.60 9.51 4.53
N SER A 705 6.67 10.40 4.81
CA SER A 705 5.64 10.20 5.84
C SER A 705 4.68 9.07 5.51
N LEU A 706 4.19 8.99 4.26
CA LEU A 706 3.36 7.88 3.78
C LEU A 706 4.08 6.54 3.93
N LYS A 707 5.36 6.46 3.54
CA LYS A 707 6.17 5.24 3.71
C LYS A 707 6.30 4.84 5.18
N ILE A 708 6.62 5.77 6.07
CA ILE A 708 6.77 5.49 7.51
C ILE A 708 5.45 5.03 8.13
N VAL A 709 4.35 5.72 7.81
CA VAL A 709 3.01 5.37 8.31
C VAL A 709 2.58 4.00 7.81
N TYR A 710 2.80 3.70 6.53
CA TYR A 710 2.51 2.38 5.95
C TYR A 710 3.26 1.26 6.69
N GLU A 711 4.59 1.37 6.78
CA GLU A 711 5.42 0.35 7.42
C GLU A 711 5.06 0.16 8.90
N TYR A 712 4.80 1.26 9.62
CA TYR A 712 4.35 1.19 11.01
C TYR A 712 2.98 0.51 11.14
N LEU A 713 2.02 0.85 10.28
CA LEU A 713 0.69 0.24 10.28
C LEU A 713 0.75 -1.26 9.97
N ILE A 714 1.59 -1.69 9.02
CA ILE A 714 1.77 -3.12 8.73
C ILE A 714 2.33 -3.86 9.95
N ARG A 715 3.32 -3.29 10.65
CA ARG A 715 3.88 -3.86 11.90
C ARG A 715 2.89 -3.87 13.06
N ALA A 716 2.04 -2.85 13.15
CA ALA A 716 1.01 -2.72 14.18
C ALA A 716 -0.32 -3.42 13.80
N SER A 717 -0.40 -4.04 12.61
CA SER A 717 -1.69 -4.48 12.04
C SER A 717 -2.42 -5.49 12.93
N ASP A 718 -1.73 -6.46 13.53
CA ASP A 718 -2.37 -7.44 14.41
C ASP A 718 -2.93 -6.80 15.69
N TRP A 719 -2.26 -5.78 16.23
CA TRP A 719 -2.76 -4.98 17.35
C TRP A 719 -3.98 -4.12 16.94
N VAL A 720 -3.95 -3.53 15.74
CA VAL A 720 -5.11 -2.77 15.23
C VAL A 720 -6.30 -3.71 15.02
N LEU A 721 -6.09 -4.84 14.34
CA LEU A 721 -7.13 -5.83 14.03
C LEU A 721 -7.76 -6.41 15.30
N SER A 722 -6.95 -6.75 16.31
CA SER A 722 -7.46 -7.27 17.58
C SER A 722 -8.28 -6.24 18.36
N ASN A 723 -7.92 -4.96 18.30
CA ASN A 723 -8.67 -3.87 18.94
C ASN A 723 -9.94 -3.48 18.19
N LEU A 724 -9.94 -3.53 16.85
CA LEU A 724 -11.14 -3.30 16.05
C LEU A 724 -12.21 -4.38 16.30
N ARG A 725 -11.79 -5.60 16.67
CA ARG A 725 -12.70 -6.70 17.02
C ARG A 725 -13.26 -6.64 18.44
N ARG A 726 -12.75 -5.73 19.28
CA ARG A 726 -13.18 -5.54 20.66
C ARG A 726 -14.03 -4.29 20.79
N ASP A 727 -15.00 -4.33 21.70
CA ASP A 727 -15.71 -3.13 22.14
C ASP A 727 -14.75 -2.06 22.63
N GLU A 728 -15.09 -0.78 22.44
CA GLU A 728 -14.21 0.35 22.79
C GLU A 728 -13.68 0.30 24.22
N LYS A 729 -14.48 -0.22 25.16
CA LYS A 729 -14.12 -0.35 26.59
C LYS A 729 -13.06 -1.42 26.86
N ASN A 730 -12.93 -2.41 25.98
CA ASN A 730 -12.03 -3.56 26.12
C ASN A 730 -10.80 -3.46 25.21
N ARG A 731 -10.63 -2.33 24.52
CA ARG A 731 -9.46 -2.08 23.67
C ARG A 731 -8.21 -1.95 24.52
N GLN A 732 -7.15 -2.61 24.10
CA GLN A 732 -5.83 -2.48 24.70
C GLN A 732 -5.30 -1.08 24.41
N ALA A 733 -4.96 -0.37 25.48
CA ALA A 733 -4.63 1.04 25.40
C ALA A 733 -3.28 1.31 24.72
N ASP A 734 -2.34 0.35 24.79
CA ASP A 734 -0.97 0.50 24.33
C ASP A 734 -0.50 -0.67 23.47
N LEU A 735 0.31 -0.34 22.46
CA LEU A 735 1.14 -1.29 21.72
C LEU A 735 2.46 -1.50 22.48
N ILE A 736 2.52 -2.58 23.27
CA ILE A 736 3.71 -2.97 24.04
C ILE A 736 4.50 -3.94 23.15
N ASN A 737 5.58 -3.44 22.54
CA ASN A 737 6.47 -4.13 21.58
C ASN A 737 5.97 -4.14 20.13
N LEU A 738 6.44 -3.18 19.33
CA LEU A 738 6.33 -3.23 17.87
C LEU A 738 7.35 -4.25 17.33
N PRO A 739 6.95 -5.20 16.47
CA PRO A 739 7.90 -6.10 15.83
C PRO A 739 8.96 -5.31 15.04
N GLU A 740 10.25 -5.67 15.21
CA GLU A 740 11.35 -5.03 14.48
C GLU A 740 11.28 -5.30 12.97
N VAL A 741 10.70 -6.44 12.59
CA VAL A 741 10.55 -6.91 11.20
C VAL A 741 9.08 -7.21 10.90
N SER A 742 8.58 -6.75 9.75
CA SER A 742 7.28 -7.15 9.20
C SER A 742 7.38 -7.55 7.73
N PRO A 743 6.57 -8.51 7.27
CA PRO A 743 5.64 -9.32 8.07
C PRO A 743 6.38 -10.30 8.97
N VAL A 744 5.76 -10.70 10.09
CA VAL A 744 6.25 -11.85 10.87
C VAL A 744 6.07 -13.08 10.00
N VAL A 745 7.15 -13.52 9.35
CA VAL A 745 7.09 -14.68 8.45
C VAL A 745 6.88 -15.91 9.31
N LYS A 746 5.71 -16.54 9.15
CA LYS A 746 5.41 -17.81 9.80
C LYS A 746 6.37 -18.88 9.27
N PRO A 747 6.93 -19.75 10.13
CA PRO A 747 7.79 -20.84 9.69
C PRO A 747 7.09 -21.72 8.65
N LEU A 748 7.85 -22.27 7.70
CA LEU A 748 7.30 -23.14 6.65
C LEU A 748 6.46 -24.29 7.24
N THR A 749 6.97 -24.93 8.30
CA THR A 749 6.26 -26.01 9.01
C THR A 749 4.92 -25.56 9.58
N HIS A 750 4.81 -24.30 10.01
CA HIS A 750 3.55 -23.76 10.49
C HIS A 750 2.56 -23.55 9.34
N ILE A 751 3.01 -22.96 8.22
CA ILE A 751 2.20 -22.75 7.00
C ILE A 751 1.68 -24.08 6.43
N MET A 752 2.47 -25.16 6.52
CA MET A 752 2.07 -26.49 6.04
C MET A 752 0.85 -27.06 6.76
N PHE A 753 0.73 -26.84 8.08
CA PHE A 753 -0.32 -27.45 8.90
C PHE A 753 -1.44 -26.49 9.31
N HIS A 754 -1.32 -25.20 8.98
CA HIS A 754 -2.28 -24.17 9.39
C HIS A 754 -2.70 -23.29 8.21
N ILE A 755 -4.01 -23.00 8.18
CA ILE A 755 -4.58 -21.90 7.43
C ILE A 755 -4.49 -20.68 8.36
N GLU A 756 -3.53 -19.81 8.09
CA GLU A 756 -3.13 -18.77 9.05
C GLU A 756 -2.79 -19.33 10.42
N ASP A 757 -3.63 -19.14 11.44
CA ASP A 757 -3.42 -19.64 12.81
C ASP A 757 -4.34 -20.83 13.15
N THR A 758 -5.13 -21.30 12.19
CA THR A 758 -6.11 -22.38 12.36
C THR A 758 -5.63 -23.67 11.73
N CYS A 759 -5.66 -24.79 12.47
CA CYS A 759 -5.30 -26.11 11.95
C CYS A 759 -6.29 -26.57 10.88
N PHE A 760 -5.81 -27.28 9.85
CA PHE A 760 -6.68 -27.86 8.82
C PHE A 760 -7.75 -28.82 9.37
N ASP A 761 -7.47 -29.54 10.46
CA ASP A 761 -8.39 -30.55 10.99
C ASP A 761 -9.49 -29.96 11.91
N GLN A 762 -9.53 -28.63 12.07
CA GLN A 762 -10.45 -27.94 12.97
C GLN A 762 -11.93 -28.23 12.64
N PHE A 763 -12.28 -28.36 11.36
CA PHE A 763 -13.65 -28.65 10.96
C PHE A 763 -14.10 -30.03 11.44
N MET A 764 -13.24 -31.05 11.35
CA MET A 764 -13.55 -32.39 11.85
C MET A 764 -13.79 -32.37 13.36
N ALA A 765 -12.96 -31.63 14.11
CA ALA A 765 -13.10 -31.50 15.57
C ALA A 765 -14.39 -30.75 15.99
N ASN A 766 -14.88 -29.82 15.16
CA ASN A 766 -16.03 -28.95 15.50
C ASN A 766 -17.27 -29.20 14.63
N TYR A 767 -17.30 -30.31 13.88
CA TYR A 767 -18.34 -30.58 12.88
C TYR A 767 -19.75 -30.58 13.49
N GLU A 768 -19.92 -31.26 14.64
CA GLU A 768 -21.20 -31.33 15.35
C GLU A 768 -21.52 -30.03 16.10
N ALA A 769 -20.50 -29.30 16.57
CA ALA A 769 -20.67 -28.03 17.29
C ALA A 769 -20.97 -26.84 16.36
N THR A 770 -20.84 -27.03 15.05
CA THR A 770 -21.11 -25.98 14.06
C THR A 770 -22.61 -25.67 14.03
N ASN A 771 -22.96 -24.37 14.09
CA ASN A 771 -24.37 -23.94 14.06
C ASN A 771 -24.95 -23.97 12.63
N TRP A 772 -25.21 -25.18 12.13
CA TRP A 772 -25.72 -25.43 10.79
C TRP A 772 -27.08 -24.76 10.54
N SER A 773 -27.95 -24.74 11.54
CA SER A 773 -29.27 -24.08 11.45
C SER A 773 -29.14 -22.61 11.04
N ARG A 774 -28.21 -21.89 11.67
CA ARG A 774 -27.93 -20.48 11.35
C ARG A 774 -27.41 -20.32 9.93
N VAL A 775 -26.50 -21.18 9.50
CA VAL A 775 -25.92 -21.09 8.16
C VAL A 775 -26.97 -21.35 7.07
N LEU A 776 -27.86 -22.32 7.29
CA LEU A 776 -29.00 -22.62 6.39
C LEU A 776 -30.05 -21.50 6.32
N THR A 777 -29.99 -20.50 7.21
CA THR A 777 -30.86 -19.31 7.13
C THR A 777 -30.27 -18.17 6.29
N MET A 778 -29.08 -18.32 5.70
CA MET A 778 -28.50 -17.30 4.82
C MET A 778 -29.08 -17.35 3.39
N PRO A 779 -29.31 -16.19 2.72
CA PRO A 779 -29.76 -16.16 1.34
C PRO A 779 -28.63 -16.52 0.37
N LEU A 780 -28.82 -17.55 -0.47
CA LEU A 780 -27.80 -18.11 -1.36
C LEU A 780 -28.17 -18.02 -2.85
N SER A 781 -29.35 -17.49 -3.19
CA SER A 781 -29.87 -17.43 -4.57
C SER A 781 -29.99 -18.79 -5.27
N ILE A 782 -30.28 -19.87 -4.54
CA ILE A 782 -30.35 -21.23 -5.12
C ILE A 782 -31.76 -21.52 -5.66
N THR A 783 -31.88 -22.30 -6.73
CA THR A 783 -33.18 -22.78 -7.21
C THR A 783 -33.67 -24.02 -6.45
N LEU A 784 -34.99 -24.19 -6.36
CA LEU A 784 -35.60 -25.34 -5.68
C LEU A 784 -35.16 -26.69 -6.29
N GLU A 785 -35.04 -26.75 -7.61
CA GLU A 785 -34.56 -27.95 -8.33
C GLU A 785 -33.12 -28.31 -7.94
N ARG A 786 -32.26 -27.30 -7.83
CA ARG A 786 -30.87 -27.48 -7.40
C ARG A 786 -30.82 -28.03 -5.97
N VAL A 787 -31.62 -27.49 -5.05
CA VAL A 787 -31.71 -28.00 -3.67
C VAL A 787 -32.05 -29.49 -3.66
N ARG A 788 -33.12 -29.89 -4.38
CA ARG A 788 -33.51 -31.31 -4.49
C ARG A 788 -32.38 -32.16 -5.06
N SER A 789 -31.77 -31.73 -6.16
CA SER A 789 -30.71 -32.48 -6.85
C SER A 789 -29.51 -32.75 -5.94
N GLN A 790 -29.07 -31.75 -5.17
CA GLN A 790 -27.90 -31.89 -4.30
C GLN A 790 -28.20 -32.76 -3.08
N VAL A 791 -29.35 -32.55 -2.43
CA VAL A 791 -29.75 -33.34 -1.25
C VAL A 791 -29.90 -34.82 -1.60
N LEU A 792 -30.43 -35.15 -2.78
CA LEU A 792 -30.55 -36.55 -3.22
C LEU A 792 -29.20 -37.26 -3.49
N LEU A 793 -28.10 -36.52 -3.61
CA LEU A 793 -26.74 -37.06 -3.81
C LEU A 793 -25.99 -37.37 -2.50
N ARG A 794 -26.68 -37.27 -1.36
CA ARG A 794 -26.13 -37.53 -0.03
C ARG A 794 -25.70 -39.00 0.16
N PRO A 795 -24.55 -39.24 0.82
CA PRO A 795 -24.06 -40.61 1.06
C PRO A 795 -25.03 -41.46 1.88
N GLU A 796 -25.74 -40.86 2.82
CA GLU A 796 -26.70 -41.53 3.71
C GLU A 796 -27.88 -42.16 2.95
N PHE A 797 -28.20 -41.66 1.75
CA PHE A 797 -29.30 -42.19 0.93
C PHE A 797 -28.92 -43.40 0.07
N LYS A 798 -27.62 -43.67 -0.08
CA LYS A 798 -27.14 -44.85 -0.81
C LYS A 798 -27.25 -46.11 0.04
N ASN A 799 -26.79 -46.05 1.29
CA ASN A 799 -26.75 -47.18 2.22
C ASN A 799 -27.53 -46.88 3.51
N ILE A 800 -28.85 -46.71 3.38
CA ILE A 800 -29.76 -46.39 4.50
C ILE A 800 -29.73 -47.48 5.61
N GLY A 801 -29.32 -48.69 5.26
CA GLY A 801 -29.19 -49.82 6.19
C GLY A 801 -28.09 -49.64 7.24
N ASP A 802 -27.05 -48.87 6.92
CA ASP A 802 -25.88 -48.67 7.81
C ASP A 802 -26.10 -47.55 8.84
N LEU A 803 -27.22 -46.83 8.74
CA LEU A 803 -27.59 -45.74 9.64
C LEU A 803 -28.25 -46.25 10.93
N SER A 804 -28.17 -45.43 11.98
CA SER A 804 -28.95 -45.60 13.21
C SER A 804 -30.46 -45.59 12.92
N HIS A 805 -31.28 -46.14 13.83
CA HIS A 805 -32.73 -46.17 13.65
C HIS A 805 -33.34 -44.76 13.47
N GLU A 806 -32.92 -43.80 14.30
CA GLU A 806 -33.38 -42.41 14.22
C GLU A 806 -32.97 -41.76 12.89
N ASP A 807 -31.70 -41.88 12.50
CA ASP A 807 -31.19 -41.25 11.27
C ASP A 807 -31.81 -41.87 10.02
N ARG A 808 -32.17 -43.15 10.07
CA ARG A 808 -32.90 -43.84 9.00
C ARG A 808 -34.28 -43.23 8.76
N GLU A 809 -35.06 -42.98 9.81
CA GLU A 809 -36.38 -42.36 9.69
C GLU A 809 -36.28 -40.93 9.16
N VAL A 810 -35.31 -40.17 9.67
CA VAL A 810 -35.02 -38.81 9.22
C VAL A 810 -34.62 -38.80 7.74
N ALA A 811 -33.69 -39.67 7.34
CA ALA A 811 -33.23 -39.78 5.95
C ALA A 811 -34.37 -40.13 4.99
N GLN A 812 -35.24 -41.08 5.36
CA GLN A 812 -36.41 -41.44 4.56
C GLN A 812 -37.39 -40.26 4.43
N SER A 813 -37.61 -39.51 5.51
CA SER A 813 -38.48 -38.34 5.51
C SER A 813 -37.96 -37.22 4.60
N ILE A 814 -36.67 -36.88 4.71
CA ILE A 814 -36.02 -35.91 3.81
C ILE A 814 -36.11 -36.38 2.36
N LYS A 815 -35.82 -37.67 2.09
CA LYS A 815 -35.89 -38.23 0.75
C LYS A 815 -37.29 -38.09 0.15
N ARG A 816 -38.35 -38.36 0.91
CA ARG A 816 -39.75 -38.16 0.48
C ARG A 816 -40.05 -36.68 0.18
N ILE A 817 -39.63 -35.76 1.03
CA ILE A 817 -39.82 -34.31 0.84
C ILE A 817 -39.15 -33.84 -0.46
N CYS A 818 -37.93 -34.31 -0.73
CA CYS A 818 -37.18 -33.92 -1.93
C CYS A 818 -37.65 -34.64 -3.20
N SER A 819 -38.21 -35.85 -3.10
CA SER A 819 -38.75 -36.59 -4.26
C SER A 819 -40.18 -36.19 -4.63
N PHE A 820 -40.90 -35.50 -3.74
CA PHE A 820 -42.27 -35.05 -4.03
C PHE A 820 -42.26 -33.85 -4.99
N VAL A 821 -42.60 -34.12 -6.25
CA VAL A 821 -42.95 -33.11 -7.24
C VAL A 821 -44.45 -32.90 -7.13
N ARG A 822 -44.91 -31.72 -6.68
CA ARG A 822 -46.31 -31.33 -6.90
C ARG A 822 -46.55 -31.37 -8.41
N SER A 823 -47.26 -32.39 -8.88
CA SER A 823 -47.72 -32.44 -10.26
C SER A 823 -48.56 -31.18 -10.49
N ALA A 824 -48.13 -30.35 -11.43
CA ALA A 824 -48.95 -29.26 -11.96
C ALA A 824 -50.11 -29.85 -12.80
N ARG A 825 -51.08 -30.48 -12.13
CA ARG A 825 -52.42 -30.84 -12.58
C ARG A 825 -53.24 -30.91 -11.29
N PHE A 826 -54.11 -29.98 -10.95
CA PHE A 826 -55.28 -29.52 -11.69
C PHE A 826 -55.48 -28.01 -11.52
N LYS A 827 -55.62 -27.30 -12.64
CA LYS A 827 -56.42 -26.07 -12.74
C LYS A 827 -57.82 -26.46 -13.15
#